data_AF-A0A3P6SPG7-F1
#
_entry.id   AF-A0A3P6SPG7-F1
#
_cell.length_a   1.000
_cell.length_b   1.000
_cell.length_c   1.000
_cell.angle_alpha   90.00
_cell.angle_beta   90.00
_cell.angle_gamma   90.00
#
_symmetry.space_group_name_H-M   'P 1'
#
loop_
_entity.id
_entity.type
_entity.pdbx_description
1 polymer ?
#
loop_
_entity_poly.entity_id
_entity_poly.type
_entity_poly.pdbx_seq_one_letter_code
_entity_poly.pdbx_strand_id
1 'polypeptide(L)'
;MPAAVKGYEDKNVSVQLTVSAPGINLLSEESLMIRILAEDNQTPNLELIKPAAVPRDGELPLTEEVLRLMDNDTPFVNLKLTLKKRPTHGDIFVRKTNTTSSSIGTKVKMNENDTFEASVLPMSALRWVSHFLSFRLAQPSAEMRYIASVCVSSVHIRAGLWSSSIFLDFIGQQLPQYPSPLCFELSAFKPDFLDLFSYIQDGSNTKEDSFILTATDGKQTSQPLLVTVAIHPRILQQPVWKLLVNNSILVWENATVTLHQSVFPQTDSENDNNPHDSRFFLVVAPTKGRFVLDGRKAVNQFSTADVTNSRIAYRHGPAEIGIKPQVDIARIWDFRSGKIFSLNFTLTPVNSQAPTLVSKTALHVKEGKRVVLGSQILSVYDVDTEEENINIRLIHPPRWGHLELCIENVTVNTSQDNAAFAFTARDLTDNRVWYVNSRHANGQESAGDVFSVRAYDEVFASIATLEIKVIIQPMNDEVPVVRLLSHFSVPEGGRRILTPHLFAVSDRDVPRDILQIHFPQLPTYGVLSVYWHYGEKHVITAHSAPIAETYLGMLNLLYVQNASLLPKANVGADGISAGYYPSYSPYGPHVLAVDQFTVSVSDGLHEVVKTARILIRKPNEHKPSVISDHSSGMLTLMGTAWKLLNALPGGLRIVDEDSADEDVLIRLTRAPRLGHLERLPRRMPVESDAAPGPEDLIEAAWDAEEEQAERLGISKMELRNAGSVGGGKSAKTLEEADSFTKRQLDSDRIYYIYTGEYTNDFVYDSCELHVSDGSYEVGPITIQFRIRQTHGRPNGPSVYSQSHFLDKNYQEDRPLSDDAFSQTPSWTFDEGNG
;
A
#
# COMPACT_ATOMS: atom_id res chain seq x y z
N MET A 1 -9.17 59.49 28.24
CA MET A 1 -7.77 59.95 28.15
C MET A 1 -6.89 58.84 28.72
N PRO A 2 -5.85 58.40 27.99
CA PRO A 2 -4.51 59.01 28.14
C PRO A 2 -4.35 60.32 27.38
N ALA A 3 -3.20 60.98 27.56
CA ALA A 3 -2.89 62.25 26.90
C ALA A 3 -2.87 62.11 25.38
N ALA A 4 -3.44 63.09 24.68
CA ALA A 4 -3.33 63.18 23.24
C ALA A 4 -1.90 63.58 22.84
N VAL A 5 -1.39 63.03 21.74
CA VAL A 5 -0.14 63.49 21.13
C VAL A 5 -0.40 64.85 20.47
N LYS A 6 -0.30 65.92 21.28
CA LYS A 6 -0.02 67.28 20.79
C LYS A 6 1.18 67.15 19.85
N GLY A 7 1.04 67.62 18.62
CA GLY A 7 2.18 67.76 17.73
C GLY A 7 2.78 69.15 17.86
N TYR A 8 3.90 69.36 17.19
CA TYR A 8 4.57 70.65 16.99
C TYR A 8 3.75 71.70 16.20
N GLU A 9 2.49 71.40 15.83
CA GLU A 9 1.58 72.26 15.09
C GLU A 9 0.17 72.22 15.71
N ASP A 10 -0.52 73.36 15.65
CA ASP A 10 -1.93 73.50 16.03
C ASP A 10 -2.81 72.54 15.21
N LYS A 11 -3.56 71.67 15.89
CA LYS A 11 -4.45 70.69 15.23
C LYS A 11 -5.90 71.12 15.36
N ASN A 12 -6.56 71.39 14.24
CA ASN A 12 -8.02 71.54 14.19
C ASN A 12 -8.68 70.14 14.07
N VAL A 13 -9.56 69.80 15.01
CA VAL A 13 -10.27 68.52 15.06
C VAL A 13 -11.76 68.78 14.94
N SER A 14 -12.41 68.27 13.89
CA SER A 14 -13.87 68.33 13.76
C SER A 14 -14.54 67.24 14.59
N VAL A 15 -15.55 67.62 15.37
CA VAL A 15 -16.37 66.73 16.19
C VAL A 15 -17.83 66.90 15.77
N GLN A 16 -18.41 65.89 15.14
CA GLN A 16 -19.83 65.88 14.80
C GLN A 16 -20.68 65.65 16.05
N LEU A 17 -21.55 66.61 16.37
CA LEU A 17 -22.50 66.56 17.48
C LEU A 17 -23.91 66.20 16.97
N THR A 18 -24.66 65.45 17.77
CA THR A 18 -26.09 65.17 17.57
C THR A 18 -26.81 65.25 18.91
N VAL A 19 -27.96 65.93 18.95
CA VAL A 19 -28.67 66.27 20.19
C VAL A 19 -30.00 65.53 20.27
N SER A 20 -30.25 64.81 21.37
CA SER A 20 -31.50 64.07 21.62
C SER A 20 -32.12 64.44 22.97
N ALA A 21 -33.45 64.31 23.06
CA ALA A 21 -34.20 64.45 24.31
C ALA A 21 -35.42 63.50 24.31
N PRO A 22 -35.92 63.02 25.46
CA PRO A 22 -37.09 62.14 25.49
C PRO A 22 -38.37 62.89 25.10
N GLY A 23 -39.09 62.38 24.10
CA GLY A 23 -40.44 62.86 23.70
C GLY A 23 -40.52 63.55 22.34
N ILE A 24 -39.41 64.06 21.80
CA ILE A 24 -39.30 64.57 20.41
C ILE A 24 -37.94 64.12 19.84
N ASN A 25 -37.90 63.73 18.57
CA ASN A 25 -36.68 63.22 17.91
C ASN A 25 -35.56 64.27 17.80
N LEU A 26 -34.35 63.78 17.49
CA LEU A 26 -33.16 64.59 17.31
C LEU A 26 -33.34 65.73 16.29
N LEU A 27 -32.76 66.87 16.63
CA LEU A 27 -32.52 67.98 15.70
C LEU A 27 -31.09 67.91 15.15
N SER A 28 -30.85 68.65 14.07
CA SER A 28 -29.60 68.67 13.31
C SER A 28 -28.36 68.94 14.17
N GLU A 29 -27.40 68.04 14.06
CA GLU A 29 -26.03 68.27 13.53
C GLU A 29 -25.29 69.56 13.91
N GLU A 30 -24.04 69.42 14.32
CA GLU A 30 -23.01 70.44 14.08
C GLU A 30 -21.58 69.86 14.13
N SER A 31 -20.70 70.28 13.20
CA SER A 31 -19.29 69.84 13.14
C SER A 31 -18.38 70.83 13.87
N LEU A 32 -18.30 70.71 15.20
CA LEU A 32 -17.49 71.57 16.05
C LEU A 32 -15.98 71.40 15.75
N MET A 33 -15.35 72.44 15.19
CA MET A 33 -13.89 72.48 14.97
C MET A 33 -13.15 72.94 16.24
N ILE A 34 -12.61 71.97 16.99
CA ILE A 34 -11.78 72.21 18.18
C ILE A 34 -10.34 72.47 17.71
N ARG A 35 -9.83 73.70 17.88
CA ARG A 35 -8.41 74.03 17.68
C ARG A 35 -7.61 73.68 18.93
N ILE A 36 -6.85 72.60 18.86
CA ILE A 36 -5.88 72.20 19.89
C ILE A 36 -4.58 72.95 19.62
N LEU A 37 -4.21 73.87 20.50
CA LEU A 37 -2.95 74.61 20.39
C LEU A 37 -1.75 73.72 20.72
N ALA A 38 -0.70 73.81 19.90
CA ALA A 38 0.61 73.25 20.22
C ALA A 38 1.22 74.01 21.41
N GLU A 39 1.91 73.28 22.28
CA GLU A 39 2.47 73.82 23.51
C GLU A 39 3.73 73.01 23.83
N ASP A 40 4.86 73.67 23.67
CA ASP A 40 6.21 73.10 23.66
C ASP A 40 6.76 73.11 25.10
N ASN A 41 6.62 71.95 25.74
CA ASN A 41 6.73 71.75 27.18
C ASN A 41 7.68 70.61 27.56
N GLN A 42 8.09 69.73 26.64
CA GLN A 42 9.10 68.69 26.91
C GLN A 42 10.52 69.23 26.66
N THR A 43 11.50 68.60 27.31
CA THR A 43 12.92 68.89 27.08
C THR A 43 13.46 67.89 26.05
N PRO A 44 14.27 68.31 25.06
CA PRO A 44 14.90 67.40 24.12
C PRO A 44 15.68 66.29 24.84
N ASN A 45 15.44 65.03 24.49
CA ASN A 45 16.20 63.90 25.02
C ASN A 45 17.38 63.56 24.10
N LEU A 46 18.57 63.44 24.68
CA LEU A 46 19.80 63.08 23.97
C LEU A 46 20.42 61.85 24.65
N GLU A 47 20.35 60.69 23.98
CA GLU A 47 20.69 59.38 24.54
C GLU A 47 21.69 58.62 23.66
N LEU A 48 22.60 57.85 24.25
CA LEU A 48 23.53 56.97 23.51
C LEU A 48 22.89 55.58 23.37
N ILE A 49 22.55 55.16 22.15
CA ILE A 49 21.86 53.88 21.89
C ILE A 49 22.86 52.71 21.85
N LYS A 50 24.01 52.92 21.21
CA LYS A 50 25.08 51.90 21.05
C LYS A 50 26.39 52.43 21.65
N PRO A 51 27.19 51.59 22.31
CA PRO A 51 28.48 52.02 22.85
C PRO A 51 29.38 52.51 21.72
N ALA A 52 29.81 53.77 21.82
CA ALA A 52 30.67 54.39 20.82
C ALA A 52 32.06 53.72 20.83
N ALA A 53 32.47 53.16 19.69
CA ALA A 53 33.71 52.41 19.56
C ALA A 53 34.38 52.71 18.22
N VAL A 54 35.70 52.92 18.23
CA VAL A 54 36.48 53.27 17.04
C VAL A 54 37.86 52.61 17.10
N PRO A 55 38.46 52.16 15.99
CA PRO A 55 39.89 51.86 15.97
C PRO A 55 40.73 53.14 16.10
N ARG A 56 41.94 53.03 16.66
CA ARG A 56 42.95 54.11 16.63
C ARG A 56 43.20 54.60 15.19
N ASP A 57 43.45 55.89 15.03
CA ASP A 57 43.47 56.64 13.76
C ASP A 57 42.14 56.60 12.96
N GLY A 58 41.05 56.10 13.56
CA GLY A 58 39.78 55.85 12.90
C GLY A 58 38.75 56.98 13.04
N GLU A 59 37.70 56.87 12.23
CA GLU A 59 36.52 57.73 12.28
C GLU A 59 35.30 56.93 12.74
N LEU A 60 34.53 57.52 13.66
CA LEU A 60 33.21 57.07 14.08
C LEU A 60 32.17 58.12 13.65
N PRO A 61 31.35 57.86 12.62
CA PRO A 61 30.16 58.67 12.35
C PRO A 61 29.17 58.49 13.51
N LEU A 62 28.63 59.59 14.03
CA LEU A 62 27.80 59.60 15.24
C LEU A 62 26.31 59.50 14.89
N THR A 63 25.96 58.56 14.01
CA THR A 63 24.65 58.39 13.35
C THR A 63 23.48 58.16 14.31
N GLU A 64 22.23 58.20 13.81
CA GLU A 64 21.02 57.87 14.60
C GLU A 64 21.04 56.45 15.21
N GLU A 65 21.93 55.55 14.76
CA GLU A 65 22.13 54.25 15.42
C GLU A 65 23.04 54.30 16.65
N VAL A 66 23.93 55.29 16.74
CA VAL A 66 24.91 55.43 17.83
C VAL A 66 24.35 56.36 18.91
N LEU A 67 23.86 57.52 18.48
CA LEU A 67 23.36 58.61 19.30
C LEU A 67 21.93 58.93 18.85
N ARG A 68 21.01 59.21 19.78
CA ARG A 68 19.65 59.63 19.44
C ARG A 68 19.34 61.00 20.02
N LEU A 69 18.78 61.85 19.18
CA LEU A 69 18.11 63.07 19.60
C LEU A 69 16.62 62.94 19.32
N MET A 70 15.79 62.97 20.36
CA MET A 70 14.34 62.89 20.24
C MET A 70 13.66 64.06 20.97
N ASP A 71 12.67 64.62 20.30
CA ASP A 71 11.72 65.58 20.85
C ASP A 71 10.33 65.27 20.25
N ASN A 72 9.27 65.56 20.99
CA ASN A 72 7.89 65.19 20.63
C ASN A 72 7.02 66.41 20.27
N ASP A 73 7.28 67.56 20.89
CA ASP A 73 6.55 68.83 20.71
C ASP A 73 7.40 69.92 20.02
N THR A 74 8.73 69.80 19.97
CA THR A 74 9.57 70.59 19.04
C THR A 74 9.92 69.81 17.75
N PRO A 75 9.77 70.40 16.55
CA PRO A 75 10.09 69.72 15.29
C PRO A 75 11.61 69.68 15.04
N PHE A 76 12.10 68.52 14.63
CA PHE A 76 13.52 68.15 14.54
C PHE A 76 14.46 69.18 13.87
N VAL A 77 13.97 69.93 12.86
CA VAL A 77 14.74 70.97 12.15
C VAL A 77 15.16 72.14 13.06
N ASN A 78 14.41 72.39 14.13
CA ASN A 78 14.66 73.48 15.07
C ASN A 78 15.61 73.09 16.21
N LEU A 79 15.89 71.79 16.40
CA LEU A 79 16.80 71.30 17.43
C LEU A 79 18.25 71.63 17.08
N LYS A 80 19.03 72.00 18.10
CA LYS A 80 20.43 72.42 17.97
C LYS A 80 21.31 71.61 18.91
N LEU A 81 22.40 71.04 18.38
CA LEU A 81 23.40 70.33 19.17
C LEU A 81 24.56 71.27 19.53
N THR A 82 24.99 71.20 20.79
CA THR A 82 26.10 71.99 21.33
C THR A 82 27.20 71.08 21.88
N LEU A 83 28.45 71.31 21.49
CA LEU A 83 29.60 70.59 22.04
C LEU A 83 30.10 71.26 23.32
N LYS A 84 29.64 70.82 24.50
CA LYS A 84 29.95 71.47 25.79
C LYS A 84 31.36 71.20 26.31
N LYS A 85 31.94 70.05 26.00
CA LYS A 85 33.33 69.70 26.29
C LYS A 85 33.90 68.90 25.13
N ARG A 86 35.06 69.29 24.60
CA ARG A 86 35.74 68.57 23.51
C ARG A 86 36.32 67.23 23.99
N PRO A 87 36.60 66.30 23.05
CA PRO A 87 37.43 65.14 23.34
C PRO A 87 38.88 65.55 23.63
N THR A 88 39.66 64.62 24.17
CA THR A 88 41.05 64.81 24.58
C THR A 88 42.06 64.08 23.70
N HIS A 89 41.62 63.10 22.91
CA HIS A 89 42.42 62.20 22.08
C HIS A 89 41.81 62.01 20.68
N GLY A 90 41.12 63.05 20.21
CA GLY A 90 40.41 63.11 18.94
C GLY A 90 39.60 64.40 18.82
N ASP A 91 38.93 64.57 17.69
CA ASP A 91 38.18 65.77 17.34
C ASP A 91 36.80 65.43 16.77
N ILE A 92 35.83 66.32 16.99
CA ILE A 92 34.50 66.20 16.39
C ILE A 92 34.41 67.14 15.18
N PHE A 93 33.98 66.58 14.05
CA PHE A 93 33.79 67.28 12.79
C PHE A 93 32.34 67.20 12.35
N VAL A 94 31.79 68.35 11.94
CA VAL A 94 30.50 68.46 11.27
C VAL A 94 30.70 68.72 9.79
N ARG A 95 30.01 67.94 8.95
CA ARG A 95 30.05 68.04 7.50
C ARG A 95 29.05 69.09 7.02
N LYS A 96 29.50 70.12 6.29
CA LYS A 96 28.60 71.13 5.72
C LYS A 96 28.24 70.81 4.26
N THR A 97 26.94 70.74 4.00
CA THR A 97 26.33 70.50 2.67
C THR A 97 26.06 71.84 1.97
N ASN A 98 26.97 72.26 1.08
CA ASN A 98 26.75 73.45 0.26
C ASN A 98 25.60 73.21 -0.73
N THR A 99 24.75 74.23 -0.92
CA THR A 99 23.44 74.11 -1.58
C THR A 99 23.48 74.09 -3.12
N THR A 100 24.65 74.08 -3.74
CA THR A 100 24.81 74.02 -5.21
C THR A 100 25.91 73.04 -5.65
N SER A 101 25.53 72.14 -6.58
CA SER A 101 26.36 71.08 -7.20
C SER A 101 26.82 69.91 -6.31
N SER A 102 26.88 68.73 -6.91
CA SER A 102 27.12 67.44 -6.23
C SER A 102 28.61 67.22 -5.94
N SER A 103 29.11 67.83 -4.88
CA SER A 103 30.47 67.63 -4.37
C SER A 103 30.47 67.20 -2.90
N ILE A 104 31.53 66.49 -2.49
CA ILE A 104 31.66 65.95 -1.13
C ILE A 104 31.75 67.11 -0.12
N GLY A 105 30.72 67.27 0.72
CA GLY A 105 30.65 68.32 1.73
C GLY A 105 31.84 68.30 2.69
N THR A 106 32.41 69.48 2.94
CA THR A 106 33.63 69.67 3.73
C THR A 106 33.36 69.44 5.22
N LYS A 107 34.26 68.72 5.90
CA LYS A 107 34.26 68.56 7.36
C LYS A 107 34.87 69.80 8.03
N VAL A 108 34.16 70.34 9.01
CA VAL A 108 34.56 71.48 9.84
C VAL A 108 34.68 71.01 11.29
N LYS A 109 35.87 71.19 11.89
CA LYS A 109 36.13 70.86 13.30
C LYS A 109 35.31 71.77 14.21
N MET A 110 34.56 71.18 15.14
CA MET A 110 33.81 71.92 16.18
C MET A 110 34.71 72.37 17.32
N ASN A 111 34.30 73.48 17.96
CA ASN A 111 34.89 74.02 19.18
C ASN A 111 33.97 73.84 20.39
N GLU A 112 34.52 74.09 21.57
CA GLU A 112 33.74 74.05 22.80
C GLU A 112 32.76 75.22 22.85
N ASN A 113 31.50 74.88 23.10
CA ASN A 113 30.30 75.71 22.94
C ASN A 113 29.91 76.09 21.50
N ASP A 114 30.53 75.50 20.46
CA ASP A 114 29.95 75.61 19.11
C ASP A 114 28.59 74.92 19.07
N THR A 115 27.60 75.64 18.53
CA THR A 115 26.24 75.17 18.27
C THR A 115 26.07 74.85 16.78
N PHE A 116 25.34 73.79 16.45
CA PHE A 116 24.99 73.44 15.08
C PHE A 116 23.49 73.17 14.93
N GLU A 117 22.90 73.64 13.82
CA GLU A 117 21.47 73.66 13.57
C GLU A 117 21.13 72.71 12.40
N ALA A 118 20.00 72.00 12.47
CA ALA A 118 19.66 70.91 11.54
C ALA A 118 19.17 71.36 10.14
N SER A 119 19.23 72.65 9.81
CA SER A 119 18.41 73.29 8.76
C SER A 119 19.08 73.50 7.39
N VAL A 120 19.79 72.49 6.83
CA VAL A 120 20.30 72.56 5.43
C VAL A 120 20.15 71.25 4.65
N LEU A 121 18.96 71.00 4.09
CA LEU A 121 18.71 69.89 3.14
C LEU A 121 17.80 70.31 1.97
N PRO A 122 17.97 69.70 0.77
CA PRO A 122 17.34 70.18 -0.47
C PRO A 122 15.87 69.77 -0.63
N MET A 123 15.06 70.66 -1.19
CA MET A 123 13.60 70.54 -1.38
C MET A 123 13.11 69.42 -2.34
N SER A 124 13.96 68.49 -2.79
CA SER A 124 13.64 67.54 -3.87
C SER A 124 13.20 66.13 -3.43
N ALA A 125 13.47 65.71 -2.19
CA ALA A 125 13.22 64.33 -1.74
C ALA A 125 11.75 64.02 -1.36
N LEU A 126 10.91 65.04 -1.22
CA LEU A 126 9.60 65.01 -0.55
C LEU A 126 8.45 64.35 -1.35
N ARG A 127 8.74 63.44 -2.30
CA ARG A 127 7.78 63.04 -3.36
C ARG A 127 7.49 61.55 -3.53
N TRP A 128 8.06 60.70 -2.68
CA TRP A 128 7.79 59.26 -2.65
C TRP A 128 7.60 58.82 -1.19
N VAL A 129 7.12 57.58 -1.02
CA VAL A 129 7.19 56.82 0.23
C VAL A 129 6.05 57.13 1.24
N SER A 130 4.81 56.72 0.91
CA SER A 130 3.64 56.56 1.81
C SER A 130 2.90 55.20 1.58
N HIS A 131 2.72 54.36 2.63
CA HIS A 131 2.12 52.97 2.74
C HIS A 131 2.96 51.59 2.72
N PHE A 132 3.44 51.07 3.88
CA PHE A 132 3.94 49.71 4.34
C PHE A 132 4.09 49.62 5.93
N LEU A 133 3.39 48.75 6.73
CA LEU A 133 2.92 48.94 8.19
C LEU A 133 3.39 47.90 9.23
N SER A 134 3.22 48.15 10.56
CA SER A 134 2.91 47.08 11.59
C SER A 134 2.40 47.46 13.01
N PHE A 135 1.72 46.50 13.68
CA PHE A 135 1.03 46.63 15.00
C PHE A 135 1.17 45.38 15.93
N ARG A 136 1.54 45.57 17.22
CA ARG A 136 1.25 44.77 18.47
C ARG A 136 1.59 43.26 18.66
N LEU A 137 1.61 42.88 19.95
CA LEU A 137 1.81 41.53 20.56
C LEU A 137 0.49 40.91 21.11
N ALA A 138 0.49 39.59 21.39
CA ALA A 138 -0.61 38.81 22.00
C ALA A 138 -0.62 38.88 23.55
N GLN A 139 -1.74 38.95 24.29
CA GLN A 139 -2.89 38.01 24.49
C GLN A 139 -2.57 36.80 25.41
N PRO A 140 -3.49 36.37 26.31
CA PRO A 140 -4.64 35.54 25.88
C PRO A 140 -5.98 35.68 26.67
N SER A 141 -6.97 34.93 26.17
CA SER A 141 -8.25 34.50 26.79
C SER A 141 -9.50 35.41 26.70
N ALA A 142 -10.62 34.73 26.36
CA ALA A 142 -12.04 35.14 26.36
C ALA A 142 -12.53 36.27 25.41
N GLU A 143 -13.65 35.96 24.75
CA GLU A 143 -14.64 36.82 24.07
C GLU A 143 -14.15 37.92 23.11
N MET A 144 -13.92 37.48 21.86
CA MET A 144 -14.10 38.32 20.68
C MET A 144 -15.51 38.94 20.63
N ARG A 145 -15.59 40.12 19.99
CA ARG A 145 -16.79 40.85 19.52
C ARG A 145 -17.63 41.56 20.59
N TYR A 146 -17.64 42.88 20.48
CA TYR A 146 -18.80 43.47 19.79
C TYR A 146 -18.38 43.94 18.39
N ILE A 147 -19.16 43.57 17.38
CA ILE A 147 -18.98 44.07 16.01
C ILE A 147 -19.79 45.36 15.88
N ALA A 148 -19.05 46.47 15.75
CA ALA A 148 -19.48 47.73 15.15
C ALA A 148 -20.73 48.41 15.75
N SER A 149 -21.14 49.48 15.05
CA SER A 149 -22.48 50.05 15.06
C SER A 149 -22.99 50.66 16.37
N VAL A 150 -22.80 51.98 16.49
CA VAL A 150 -24.00 52.82 16.62
C VAL A 150 -24.40 53.23 15.21
N CYS A 151 -25.39 52.52 14.66
CA CYS A 151 -26.14 52.99 13.50
C CYS A 151 -26.74 54.35 13.81
N VAL A 152 -26.39 55.38 13.04
CA VAL A 152 -27.43 56.30 12.56
C VAL A 152 -28.08 55.56 11.39
N SER A 153 -29.19 54.88 11.69
CA SER A 153 -29.84 53.91 10.79
C SER A 153 -30.49 54.54 9.55
N SER A 154 -30.61 55.87 9.52
CA SER A 154 -30.99 56.63 8.34
C SER A 154 -30.60 58.10 8.47
N VAL A 155 -30.07 58.68 7.39
CA VAL A 155 -30.09 60.14 7.17
C VAL A 155 -30.85 60.37 5.86
N HIS A 156 -32.18 60.51 5.97
CA HIS A 156 -33.07 60.78 4.84
C HIS A 156 -33.46 62.26 4.84
N ILE A 157 -32.75 63.09 4.07
CA ILE A 157 -33.13 64.48 3.81
C ILE A 157 -33.76 64.57 2.43
N ARG A 158 -35.10 64.65 2.37
CA ARG A 158 -35.82 64.96 1.12
C ARG A 158 -37.15 65.67 1.39
N ALA A 159 -37.13 66.99 1.26
CA ALA A 159 -38.31 67.84 1.21
C ALA A 159 -38.18 68.78 0.00
N GLY A 160 -38.95 68.62 -1.07
CA GLY A 160 -39.94 67.57 -1.30
C GLY A 160 -40.35 67.47 -2.78
N LEU A 161 -41.56 66.96 -3.01
CA LEU A 161 -42.21 66.79 -4.31
C LEU A 161 -41.60 65.71 -5.25
N TRP A 162 -42.25 64.54 -5.19
CA TRP A 162 -42.30 63.42 -6.16
C TRP A 162 -41.15 62.38 -6.23
N SER A 163 -41.60 61.12 -6.30
CA SER A 163 -40.94 59.86 -6.72
C SER A 163 -39.87 59.18 -5.83
N SER A 164 -40.28 58.02 -5.29
CA SER A 164 -39.51 56.79 -4.95
C SER A 164 -38.38 56.81 -3.91
N SER A 165 -38.14 55.61 -3.35
CA SER A 165 -37.22 55.26 -2.24
C SER A 165 -36.44 53.99 -2.60
N ILE A 166 -35.28 53.77 -1.97
CA ILE A 166 -34.50 52.52 -2.09
C ILE A 166 -34.06 52.07 -0.68
N PHE A 167 -34.24 50.79 -0.38
CA PHE A 167 -33.69 50.11 0.81
C PHE A 167 -32.57 49.15 0.39
N LEU A 168 -31.62 48.87 1.28
CA LEU A 168 -30.58 47.87 1.10
C LEU A 168 -30.33 47.13 2.42
N ASP A 169 -30.84 45.90 2.51
CA ASP A 169 -30.54 44.94 3.58
C ASP A 169 -29.53 43.90 3.08
N PHE A 170 -28.64 43.42 3.95
CA PHE A 170 -27.84 42.21 3.71
C PHE A 170 -27.54 41.46 5.02
N ILE A 171 -27.63 40.13 4.96
CA ILE A 171 -27.32 39.18 6.05
C ILE A 171 -26.30 38.17 5.51
N GLY A 172 -25.28 37.78 6.29
CA GLY A 172 -24.24 36.83 5.82
C GLY A 172 -23.40 36.19 6.94
N GLN A 173 -22.92 34.96 6.69
CA GLN A 173 -22.29 34.01 7.64
C GLN A 173 -21.49 32.93 6.84
N GLN A 174 -20.44 32.24 7.33
CA GLN A 174 -19.63 32.34 8.57
C GLN A 174 -18.28 31.59 8.38
N LEU A 175 -17.26 31.86 9.22
CA LEU A 175 -16.01 31.05 9.40
C LEU A 175 -15.06 31.00 8.17
N PRO A 176 -13.79 30.51 8.26
CA PRO A 176 -13.04 29.93 9.39
C PRO A 176 -11.79 30.77 9.82
N GLN A 177 -10.68 30.14 10.24
CA GLN A 177 -9.52 30.75 10.94
C GLN A 177 -8.24 30.94 10.09
N TYR A 178 -7.45 31.98 10.44
CA TYR A 178 -6.01 32.32 10.22
C TYR A 178 -5.08 31.37 9.44
N PRO A 179 -4.12 31.89 8.60
CA PRO A 179 -2.98 32.69 9.12
C PRO A 179 -2.29 33.77 8.21
N SER A 180 -1.52 34.68 8.83
CA SER A 180 -0.43 35.53 8.25
C SER A 180 -0.82 36.65 7.23
N PRO A 181 0.10 37.42 6.58
CA PRO A 181 0.77 38.62 7.16
C PRO A 181 0.77 39.94 6.29
N LEU A 182 1.07 41.13 6.90
CA LEU A 182 1.39 42.48 6.28
C LEU A 182 0.21 43.23 5.56
N CYS A 183 0.19 44.55 5.21
CA CYS A 183 1.08 45.75 5.39
C CYS A 183 0.29 47.11 5.39
N PHE A 184 0.89 48.32 5.11
CA PHE A 184 0.13 49.63 5.10
C PHE A 184 0.72 51.09 5.44
N GLU A 185 1.89 51.41 6.08
CA GLU A 185 2.44 52.78 6.48
C GLU A 185 3.96 53.22 6.12
N LEU A 186 4.36 53.56 4.87
CA LEU A 186 5.77 53.81 4.38
C LEU A 186 6.46 55.09 4.97
N SER A 187 7.80 55.06 5.07
CA SER A 187 8.70 56.10 5.61
C SER A 187 9.11 57.25 4.66
N ALA A 188 8.28 58.29 4.52
CA ALA A 188 8.69 59.54 3.87
C ALA A 188 10.03 60.04 4.46
N PHE A 189 10.99 60.44 3.60
CA PHE A 189 12.39 60.70 3.97
C PHE A 189 12.54 61.55 5.25
N LYS A 190 12.83 60.89 6.38
CA LYS A 190 13.60 61.49 7.47
C LYS A 190 15.08 61.41 7.07
N PRO A 191 15.78 62.55 6.91
CA PRO A 191 17.19 62.55 6.62
C PRO A 191 18.02 62.63 7.90
N ASP A 192 19.05 61.80 8.00
CA ASP A 192 19.81 61.58 9.22
C ASP A 192 20.71 62.80 9.56
N PHE A 193 20.21 63.68 10.44
CA PHE A 193 20.96 64.86 10.94
C PHE A 193 22.31 64.47 11.57
N LEU A 194 22.39 63.26 12.11
CA LEU A 194 23.52 62.74 12.85
C LEU A 194 24.62 62.12 11.97
N ASP A 195 24.33 61.73 10.72
CA ASP A 195 25.33 61.31 9.73
C ASP A 195 26.27 62.46 9.28
N LEU A 196 25.92 63.70 9.62
CA LEU A 196 26.75 64.88 9.42
C LEU A 196 27.81 65.04 10.52
N PHE A 197 27.70 64.35 11.66
CA PHE A 197 28.63 64.40 12.78
C PHE A 197 29.58 63.20 12.77
N SER A 198 30.87 63.44 13.04
CA SER A 198 31.90 62.41 13.07
C SER A 198 32.96 62.71 14.12
N TYR A 199 33.29 61.72 14.97
CA TYR A 199 34.47 61.76 15.82
C TYR A 199 35.64 61.11 15.08
N ILE A 200 36.79 61.78 15.01
CA ILE A 200 38.02 61.25 14.41
C ILE A 200 39.11 61.22 15.48
N GLN A 201 39.68 60.05 15.70
CA GLN A 201 40.70 59.81 16.73
C GLN A 201 42.07 60.33 16.26
N ASP A 202 42.80 61.03 17.13
CA ASP A 202 44.03 61.78 16.76
C ASP A 202 45.29 60.93 16.54
N GLY A 203 45.17 59.60 16.67
CA GLY A 203 46.28 58.65 16.58
C GLY A 203 47.11 58.52 17.86
N SER A 204 46.75 59.20 18.96
CA SER A 204 47.33 58.91 20.28
C SER A 204 46.96 57.51 20.80
N ASN A 205 47.74 56.98 21.74
CA ASN A 205 47.66 55.59 22.19
C ASN A 205 46.89 55.42 23.51
N THR A 206 45.64 55.87 23.53
CA THR A 206 44.70 55.68 24.64
C THR A 206 43.72 54.53 24.35
N LYS A 207 42.99 54.10 25.40
CA LYS A 207 41.93 53.07 25.28
C LYS A 207 40.53 53.68 25.19
N GLU A 208 40.37 54.90 25.68
CA GLU A 208 39.10 55.59 25.79
C GLU A 208 39.35 57.10 25.64
N ASP A 209 38.36 57.81 25.12
CA ASP A 209 38.28 59.28 25.10
C ASP A 209 36.84 59.71 25.40
N SER A 210 36.60 60.98 25.77
CA SER A 210 35.25 61.43 26.13
C SER A 210 34.97 62.91 25.91
N PHE A 211 33.77 63.18 25.38
CA PHE A 211 33.22 64.51 25.10
C PHE A 211 31.79 64.65 25.63
N ILE A 212 31.29 65.89 25.73
CA ILE A 212 29.96 66.17 26.30
C ILE A 212 29.11 66.95 25.30
N LEU A 213 27.92 66.45 25.01
CA LEU A 213 26.92 67.10 24.15
C LEU A 213 25.69 67.55 24.96
N THR A 214 25.06 68.64 24.53
CA THR A 214 23.69 69.04 24.94
C THR A 214 22.87 69.41 23.73
N ALA A 215 21.61 68.98 23.66
CA ALA A 215 20.64 69.42 22.68
C ALA A 215 19.75 70.55 23.24
N THR A 216 19.24 71.43 22.39
CA THR A 216 18.28 72.48 22.77
C THR A 216 17.32 72.78 21.62
N ASP A 217 16.04 72.99 21.97
CA ASP A 217 14.96 73.52 21.14
C ASP A 217 14.98 75.05 21.00
N GLY A 218 15.75 75.74 21.86
CA GLY A 218 15.84 77.20 21.94
C GLY A 218 15.17 77.83 23.17
N LYS A 219 14.36 77.08 23.92
CA LYS A 219 13.77 77.44 25.23
C LYS A 219 14.30 76.55 26.34
N GLN A 220 14.35 75.24 26.13
CA GLN A 220 14.83 74.23 27.07
C GLN A 220 16.15 73.60 26.58
N THR A 221 16.79 72.79 27.41
CA THR A 221 18.08 72.15 27.07
C THR A 221 18.14 70.77 27.72
N SER A 222 18.62 69.77 26.97
CA SER A 222 18.81 68.41 27.45
C SER A 222 19.77 68.37 28.64
N GLN A 223 19.71 67.28 29.42
CA GLN A 223 20.84 66.98 30.30
C GLN A 223 22.12 66.78 29.48
N PRO A 224 23.31 67.12 30.01
CA PRO A 224 24.57 66.93 29.29
C PRO A 224 24.92 65.44 29.17
N LEU A 225 24.89 64.91 27.95
CA LEU A 225 25.28 63.54 27.67
C LEU A 225 26.81 63.45 27.55
N LEU A 226 27.44 62.72 28.47
CA LEU A 226 28.83 62.29 28.36
C LEU A 226 28.89 61.10 27.39
N VAL A 227 29.53 61.28 26.24
CA VAL A 227 29.82 60.21 25.29
C VAL A 227 31.25 59.74 25.54
N THR A 228 31.41 58.50 25.99
CA THR A 228 32.68 57.79 26.08
C THR A 228 32.90 56.96 24.81
N VAL A 229 34.04 57.17 24.14
CA VAL A 229 34.44 56.45 22.93
C VAL A 229 35.52 55.44 23.29
N ALA A 230 35.23 54.15 23.12
CA ALA A 230 36.21 53.08 23.30
C ALA A 230 37.16 53.01 22.08
N ILE A 231 38.39 53.50 22.28
CA ILE A 231 39.47 53.47 21.29
C ILE A 231 40.12 52.08 21.33
N HIS A 232 39.75 51.27 20.36
CA HIS A 232 40.33 49.95 20.16
C HIS A 232 41.71 50.12 19.49
N PRO A 233 42.74 49.37 19.88
CA PRO A 233 44.01 49.42 19.17
C PRO A 233 43.75 49.05 17.71
N ARG A 234 44.19 49.92 16.78
CA ARG A 234 44.04 49.70 15.34
C ARG A 234 44.60 48.32 15.03
N ILE A 235 43.74 47.42 14.60
CA ILE A 235 44.19 46.17 13.99
C ILE A 235 44.92 46.59 12.72
N LEU A 236 46.25 46.68 12.82
CA LEU A 236 47.14 46.57 11.66
C LEU A 236 46.56 45.43 10.84
N GLN A 237 46.22 45.71 9.57
CA GLN A 237 45.95 44.64 8.64
C GLN A 237 47.14 43.70 8.74
N GLN A 238 46.91 42.49 9.26
CA GLN A 238 47.93 41.45 9.16
C GLN A 238 48.25 41.37 7.67
N PRO A 239 49.55 41.36 7.29
CA PRO A 239 49.92 41.37 5.88
C PRO A 239 49.15 40.24 5.21
N VAL A 240 48.48 40.51 4.08
CA VAL A 240 47.63 39.53 3.40
C VAL A 240 48.45 38.27 3.21
N TRP A 241 48.23 37.29 4.09
CA TRP A 241 49.19 36.20 4.28
C TRP A 241 49.12 35.39 3.00
N LYS A 242 50.18 35.43 2.19
CA LYS A 242 50.28 34.55 1.03
C LYS A 242 50.06 33.14 1.55
N LEU A 243 49.03 32.49 1.02
CA LEU A 243 48.87 31.05 1.08
C LEU A 243 50.07 30.48 0.31
N LEU A 244 51.17 30.23 1.03
CA LEU A 244 52.48 29.89 0.45
C LEU A 244 52.49 28.50 -0.21
N VAL A 245 51.45 27.71 0.03
CA VAL A 245 51.18 26.43 -0.62
C VAL A 245 49.73 26.45 -1.12
N ASN A 246 49.53 26.59 -2.43
CA ASN A 246 48.19 26.63 -3.04
C ASN A 246 47.42 25.29 -2.97
N ASN A 247 48.08 24.23 -2.48
CA ASN A 247 47.53 22.88 -2.42
C ASN A 247 47.28 22.49 -0.95
N SER A 248 46.06 22.05 -0.63
CA SER A 248 45.79 21.41 0.67
C SER A 248 46.51 20.08 0.78
N ILE A 249 47.03 19.76 1.96
CA ILE A 249 47.66 18.47 2.24
C ILE A 249 46.55 17.43 2.38
N LEU A 250 46.47 16.50 1.44
CA LEU A 250 45.53 15.39 1.49
C LEU A 250 45.94 14.38 2.56
N VAL A 251 44.99 13.98 3.41
CA VAL A 251 45.21 13.01 4.49
C VAL A 251 43.98 12.10 4.57
N TRP A 252 44.17 10.80 4.36
CA TRP A 252 43.12 9.81 4.57
C TRP A 252 42.74 9.72 6.05
N GLU A 253 41.50 9.32 6.36
CA GLU A 253 41.12 9.08 7.75
C GLU A 253 42.09 8.09 8.45
N ASN A 254 42.38 8.39 9.72
CA ASN A 254 43.24 7.64 10.65
C ASN A 254 44.72 7.52 10.18
N ALA A 255 45.05 8.08 9.01
CA ALA A 255 46.38 8.04 8.43
C ALA A 255 47.34 9.06 9.08
N THR A 256 48.62 8.88 8.76
CA THR A 256 49.72 9.79 9.12
C THR A 256 50.46 10.21 7.87
N VAL A 257 50.58 11.51 7.63
CA VAL A 257 51.24 12.09 6.45
C VAL A 257 52.44 12.92 6.91
N THR A 258 53.63 12.50 6.49
CA THR A 258 54.90 13.20 6.76
C THR A 258 54.94 14.54 6.04
N LEU A 259 55.31 15.60 6.74
CA LEU A 259 55.28 16.96 6.20
C LEU A 259 56.65 17.33 5.63
N HIS A 260 56.80 17.14 4.32
CA HIS A 260 58.02 17.47 3.59
C HIS A 260 58.30 19.00 3.61
N GLN A 261 59.57 19.39 3.55
CA GLN A 261 60.01 20.80 3.60
C GLN A 261 59.30 21.70 2.58
N SER A 262 58.84 21.17 1.44
CA SER A 262 58.09 21.90 0.42
C SER A 262 56.71 22.42 0.85
N VAL A 263 56.17 22.01 2.00
CA VAL A 263 54.93 22.62 2.55
C VAL A 263 55.21 23.80 3.51
N PHE A 264 56.48 24.09 3.78
CA PHE A 264 56.92 25.20 4.61
C PHE A 264 57.42 26.37 3.74
N PRO A 265 57.45 27.61 4.25
CA PRO A 265 57.94 28.76 3.49
C PRO A 265 59.41 28.56 3.03
N GLN A 266 59.70 28.93 1.78
CA GLN A 266 61.07 28.92 1.26
C GLN A 266 61.92 30.04 1.87
N THR A 267 63.25 29.85 1.89
CA THR A 267 64.22 30.74 2.54
C THR A 267 64.95 31.64 1.54
N ASP A 268 64.76 32.95 1.66
CA ASP A 268 65.30 33.97 0.74
C ASP A 268 66.64 34.62 1.19
N SER A 269 67.38 34.03 2.14
CA SER A 269 68.52 34.70 2.81
C SER A 269 69.79 33.86 2.96
N GLU A 270 70.89 34.28 2.31
CA GLU A 270 72.23 33.69 2.40
C GLU A 270 72.98 33.92 3.75
N ASN A 271 72.30 34.43 4.80
CA ASN A 271 72.98 35.02 5.95
C ASN A 271 72.43 34.52 7.30
N ASP A 272 72.43 33.19 7.49
CA ASP A 272 71.88 32.53 8.67
C ASP A 272 72.88 31.54 9.30
N ASN A 273 73.86 32.10 10.02
CA ASN A 273 74.97 31.37 10.65
C ASN A 273 74.65 30.80 12.05
N ASN A 274 73.39 30.80 12.51
CA ASN A 274 73.00 30.22 13.81
C ASN A 274 71.97 29.07 13.65
N PRO A 275 72.42 27.81 13.53
CA PRO A 275 71.52 26.67 13.33
C PRO A 275 70.61 26.36 14.54
N HIS A 276 70.82 26.98 15.71
CA HIS A 276 70.13 26.60 16.94
C HIS A 276 68.79 27.31 17.20
N ASP A 277 68.50 28.47 16.59
CA ASP A 277 67.27 29.23 16.89
C ASP A 277 66.10 28.98 15.93
N SER A 278 66.33 28.25 14.84
CA SER A 278 65.31 27.93 13.83
C SER A 278 64.28 26.91 14.33
N ARG A 279 63.27 27.40 15.05
CA ARG A 279 62.16 26.63 15.63
C ARG A 279 60.82 27.05 15.04
N PHE A 280 59.90 26.09 14.98
CA PHE A 280 58.49 26.28 14.67
C PHE A 280 57.66 26.04 15.93
N PHE A 281 56.62 26.86 16.15
CA PHE A 281 55.69 26.71 17.27
C PHE A 281 54.23 26.78 16.80
N LEU A 282 53.40 25.89 17.32
CA LEU A 282 52.01 25.72 16.93
C LEU A 282 51.11 26.75 17.66
N VAL A 283 50.77 27.85 16.98
CA VAL A 283 49.95 28.96 17.50
C VAL A 283 48.48 28.59 17.57
N VAL A 284 47.99 27.88 16.55
CA VAL A 284 46.66 27.25 16.55
C VAL A 284 46.87 25.79 16.19
N ALA A 285 46.52 24.90 17.13
CA ALA A 285 46.57 23.47 16.91
C ALA A 285 45.45 23.00 15.95
N PRO A 286 45.69 21.96 15.15
CA PRO A 286 44.62 21.28 14.41
C PRO A 286 43.56 20.73 15.38
N THR A 287 42.33 20.65 14.90
CA THR A 287 41.12 20.31 15.67
C THR A 287 40.73 18.84 15.58
N LYS A 288 41.17 18.14 14.53
CA LYS A 288 40.83 16.75 14.21
C LYS A 288 42.06 15.85 14.17
N GLY A 289 43.23 16.40 13.84
CA GLY A 289 44.52 15.71 13.92
C GLY A 289 45.48 16.26 14.98
N ARG A 290 46.74 15.83 14.91
CA ARG A 290 47.85 16.34 15.73
C ARG A 290 49.19 16.22 14.99
N PHE A 291 50.14 17.10 15.31
CA PHE A 291 51.53 16.97 14.85
C PHE A 291 52.26 15.92 15.69
N VAL A 292 52.98 15.01 15.04
CA VAL A 292 53.80 13.96 15.68
C VAL A 292 55.23 13.97 15.18
N LEU A 293 56.18 13.87 16.11
CA LEU A 293 57.60 13.70 15.85
C LEU A 293 57.96 12.20 15.91
N ASP A 294 58.79 11.77 14.95
CA ASP A 294 59.21 10.38 14.74
C ASP A 294 58.02 9.39 14.68
N GLY A 295 56.88 9.85 14.16
CA GLY A 295 55.60 9.12 14.11
C GLY A 295 54.93 8.84 15.47
N ARG A 296 55.58 9.16 16.59
CA ARG A 296 55.18 8.69 17.93
C ARG A 296 54.73 9.81 18.87
N LYS A 297 55.58 10.82 19.07
CA LYS A 297 55.41 11.83 20.12
C LYS A 297 54.59 13.01 19.60
N ALA A 298 53.42 13.30 20.20
CA ALA A 298 52.69 14.52 19.90
C ALA A 298 53.50 15.76 20.32
N VAL A 299 53.57 16.78 19.46
CA VAL A 299 54.41 17.98 19.67
C VAL A 299 53.73 19.27 19.21
N ASN A 300 53.92 20.34 19.99
CA ASN A 300 53.49 21.70 19.66
C ASN A 300 54.68 22.61 19.26
N GLN A 301 55.90 22.08 19.30
CA GLN A 301 57.13 22.77 18.90
C GLN A 301 58.09 21.76 18.25
N PHE A 302 58.76 22.17 17.19
CA PHE A 302 59.75 21.36 16.45
C PHE A 302 60.80 22.27 15.78
N SER A 303 61.93 21.73 15.36
CA SER A 303 63.01 22.49 14.71
C SER A 303 62.92 22.43 13.18
N THR A 304 63.64 23.30 12.47
CA THR A 304 63.85 23.13 11.02
C THR A 304 64.55 21.81 10.70
N ALA A 305 65.46 21.33 11.55
CA ALA A 305 66.10 20.03 11.38
C ALA A 305 65.12 18.85 11.47
N ASP A 306 63.99 19.00 12.18
CA ASP A 306 62.94 17.97 12.19
C ASP A 306 62.10 17.97 10.91
N VAL A 307 61.99 19.12 10.24
CA VAL A 307 61.32 19.24 8.93
C VAL A 307 62.23 18.75 7.79
N THR A 308 63.49 19.17 7.74
CA THR A 308 64.44 18.76 6.68
C THR A 308 64.69 17.26 6.70
N ASN A 309 64.82 16.66 7.89
CA ASN A 309 64.96 15.20 8.05
C ASN A 309 63.62 14.44 8.00
N SER A 310 62.51 15.10 7.60
CA SER A 310 61.17 14.48 7.45
C SER A 310 60.68 13.72 8.70
N ARG A 311 61.03 14.21 9.90
CA ARG A 311 60.66 13.62 11.20
C ARG A 311 59.29 14.06 11.70
N ILE A 312 58.77 15.17 11.17
CA ILE A 312 57.48 15.74 11.53
C ILE A 312 56.38 15.24 10.57
N ALA A 313 55.26 14.79 11.14
CA ALA A 313 54.09 14.33 10.42
C ALA A 313 52.80 14.89 11.04
N TYR A 314 51.75 15.01 10.25
CA TYR A 314 50.38 15.19 10.73
C TYR A 314 49.70 13.82 10.82
N ARG A 315 49.03 13.51 11.94
CA ARG A 315 48.21 12.30 12.12
C ARG A 315 46.77 12.68 12.45
N HIS A 316 45.81 12.08 11.74
CA HIS A 316 44.39 12.25 12.04
C HIS A 316 43.98 11.63 13.39
N GLY A 317 42.80 11.97 13.90
CA GLY A 317 42.18 11.28 15.03
C GLY A 317 41.63 9.90 14.64
N PRO A 318 41.28 9.06 15.64
CA PRO A 318 40.52 7.83 15.44
C PRO A 318 39.00 8.12 15.50
N ALA A 319 38.57 9.21 14.88
CA ALA A 319 37.22 9.74 15.00
C ALA A 319 36.66 10.04 13.62
N GLU A 320 35.61 9.31 13.28
CA GLU A 320 34.98 9.28 11.96
C GLU A 320 34.64 10.67 11.41
N ILE A 321 35.10 10.98 10.21
CA ILE A 321 34.72 12.19 9.47
C ILE A 321 33.46 11.98 8.61
N GLY A 322 33.11 10.73 8.33
CA GLY A 322 31.95 10.31 7.55
C GLY A 322 32.06 10.64 6.07
N ILE A 323 30.97 10.39 5.34
CA ILE A 323 30.86 10.44 3.86
C ILE A 323 31.47 11.65 3.11
N LYS A 324 31.78 12.78 3.77
CA LYS A 324 32.17 14.03 3.10
C LYS A 324 33.54 14.54 3.55
N PRO A 325 34.46 14.88 2.60
CA PRO A 325 35.77 15.42 2.93
C PRO A 325 35.70 16.63 3.85
N GLN A 326 36.53 16.63 4.88
CA GLN A 326 36.55 17.67 5.91
C GLN A 326 37.87 18.44 5.91
N VAL A 327 37.84 19.73 6.21
CA VAL A 327 39.07 20.51 6.40
C VAL A 327 39.46 20.54 7.88
N ASP A 328 40.77 20.53 8.15
CA ASP A 328 41.38 20.93 9.42
C ASP A 328 42.55 21.90 9.16
N ILE A 329 42.84 22.80 10.10
CA ILE A 329 43.77 23.92 9.88
C ILE A 329 44.70 24.08 11.08
N ALA A 330 46.00 24.18 10.80
CA ALA A 330 47.03 24.52 11.79
C ALA A 330 47.66 25.87 11.46
N ARG A 331 47.97 26.68 12.48
CA ARG A 331 48.75 27.92 12.33
C ARG A 331 50.07 27.81 13.07
N ILE A 332 51.16 28.07 12.38
CA ILE A 332 52.52 27.85 12.86
C ILE A 332 53.28 29.17 12.81
N TRP A 333 53.90 29.54 13.94
CA TRP A 333 54.88 30.61 14.03
C TRP A 333 56.25 30.05 13.64
N ASP A 334 56.93 30.71 12.71
CA ASP A 334 58.33 30.48 12.39
C ASP A 334 59.21 31.51 13.10
N PHE A 335 60.11 31.05 13.97
CA PHE A 335 61.07 31.91 14.66
C PHE A 335 62.17 32.47 13.73
N ARG A 336 62.42 31.86 12.56
CA ARG A 336 63.40 32.37 11.58
C ARG A 336 62.87 33.59 10.84
N SER A 337 61.70 33.50 10.23
CA SER A 337 61.10 34.61 9.46
C SER A 337 60.25 35.59 10.29
N GLY A 338 59.95 35.26 11.55
CA GLY A 338 59.13 36.09 12.45
C GLY A 338 57.67 36.21 12.01
N LYS A 339 57.15 35.20 11.29
CA LYS A 339 55.84 35.22 10.63
C LYS A 339 55.01 34.00 11.02
N ILE A 340 53.70 34.13 10.86
CA ILE A 340 52.75 33.02 10.95
C ILE A 340 52.41 32.55 9.52
N PHE A 341 52.40 31.24 9.31
CA PHE A 341 51.79 30.62 8.13
C PHE A 341 50.73 29.61 8.57
N SER A 342 49.87 29.21 7.64
CA SER A 342 48.82 28.20 7.88
C SER A 342 49.06 26.97 7.02
N LEU A 343 48.83 25.78 7.59
CA LEU A 343 48.74 24.52 6.84
C LEU A 343 47.28 24.06 6.87
N ASN A 344 46.74 23.78 5.68
CA ASN A 344 45.39 23.27 5.49
C ASN A 344 45.47 21.78 5.15
N PHE A 345 44.78 20.97 5.94
CA PHE A 345 44.65 19.52 5.74
C PHE A 345 43.26 19.23 5.19
N THR A 346 43.19 18.57 4.04
CA THR A 346 41.93 18.06 3.48
C THR A 346 41.86 16.58 3.82
N LEU A 347 40.97 16.26 4.75
CA LEU A 347 40.72 14.93 5.26
C LEU A 347 39.80 14.20 4.28
N THR A 348 40.26 13.10 3.71
CA THR A 348 39.48 12.28 2.77
C THR A 348 38.88 11.07 3.50
N PRO A 349 37.56 10.80 3.35
CA PRO A 349 36.90 9.68 4.03
C PRO A 349 37.51 8.34 3.63
N VAL A 350 37.35 7.35 4.49
CA VAL A 350 37.75 5.97 4.25
C VAL A 350 36.63 5.08 4.77
N ASN A 351 36.02 4.28 3.90
CA ASN A 351 35.15 3.19 4.34
C ASN A 351 35.97 2.27 5.26
N SER A 352 35.56 2.24 6.53
CA SER A 352 36.26 1.58 7.64
C SER A 352 35.31 0.92 8.65
N GLN A 353 34.01 1.22 8.57
CA GLN A 353 32.94 0.64 9.36
C GLN A 353 32.06 -0.28 8.48
N ALA A 354 31.01 -0.86 9.04
CA ALA A 354 30.17 -1.83 8.32
C ALA A 354 28.67 -1.57 8.60
N PRO A 355 27.79 -1.76 7.59
CA PRO A 355 26.46 -1.22 7.62
C PRO A 355 25.60 -1.89 8.70
N THR A 356 24.91 -1.07 9.46
CA THR A 356 24.06 -1.52 10.56
C THR A 356 22.62 -1.73 10.06
N LEU A 357 22.16 -2.98 10.14
CA LEU A 357 20.79 -3.38 9.85
C LEU A 357 19.96 -3.44 11.15
N VAL A 358 18.78 -2.81 11.16
CA VAL A 358 17.83 -2.85 12.30
C VAL A 358 16.40 -3.09 11.80
N SER A 359 15.80 -4.20 12.21
CA SER A 359 14.34 -4.39 12.10
C SER A 359 13.67 -3.67 13.27
N LYS A 360 12.73 -2.78 12.98
CA LYS A 360 11.99 -1.99 13.98
C LYS A 360 10.67 -2.66 14.38
N THR A 361 9.97 -3.24 13.40
CA THR A 361 8.64 -3.84 13.53
C THR A 361 8.47 -4.97 12.49
N ALA A 362 7.40 -5.76 12.63
CA ALA A 362 6.99 -6.71 11.61
C ALA A 362 6.34 -6.00 10.41
N LEU A 363 6.53 -6.55 9.21
CA LEU A 363 5.91 -6.07 7.98
C LEU A 363 4.46 -6.58 7.90
N HIS A 364 3.47 -5.68 7.94
CA HIS A 364 2.06 -6.06 7.81
C HIS A 364 1.59 -5.94 6.36
N VAL A 365 1.02 -7.02 5.83
CA VAL A 365 0.46 -7.09 4.46
C VAL A 365 -0.94 -7.70 4.52
N LYS A 366 -1.76 -7.51 3.49
CA LYS A 366 -3.05 -8.22 3.33
C LYS A 366 -2.93 -9.35 2.31
N GLU A 367 -3.73 -10.40 2.49
CA GLU A 367 -3.90 -11.53 1.55
C GLU A 367 -3.99 -11.06 0.08
N GLY A 368 -3.16 -11.62 -0.79
CA GLY A 368 -3.06 -11.30 -2.21
C GLY A 368 -2.71 -9.83 -2.54
N LYS A 369 -2.22 -9.03 -1.59
CA LYS A 369 -1.82 -7.62 -1.79
C LYS A 369 -0.30 -7.43 -1.62
N ARG A 370 0.17 -6.19 -1.84
CA ARG A 370 1.55 -5.78 -1.64
C ARG A 370 1.69 -4.61 -0.67
N VAL A 371 2.85 -4.50 -0.04
CA VAL A 371 3.21 -3.44 0.93
C VAL A 371 4.64 -2.98 0.73
N VAL A 372 4.92 -1.71 0.99
CA VAL A 372 6.26 -1.11 0.92
C VAL A 372 7.13 -1.64 2.06
N LEU A 373 8.34 -2.11 1.74
CA LEU A 373 9.41 -2.35 2.72
C LEU A 373 10.15 -1.02 2.97
N GLY A 374 9.55 -0.13 3.76
CA GLY A 374 10.10 1.19 4.03
C GLY A 374 11.02 1.25 5.24
N SER A 375 11.70 2.40 5.43
CA SER A 375 12.58 2.69 6.56
C SER A 375 11.93 2.60 7.95
N GLN A 376 10.59 2.51 8.01
CA GLN A 376 9.78 2.26 9.21
C GLN A 376 9.93 0.82 9.72
N ILE A 377 10.19 -0.13 8.82
CA ILE A 377 10.28 -1.58 9.07
C ILE A 377 11.75 -2.01 9.14
N LEU A 378 12.52 -1.65 8.11
CA LEU A 378 13.93 -1.97 7.95
C LEU A 378 14.75 -0.68 7.92
N SER A 379 15.49 -0.41 8.98
CA SER A 379 16.47 0.69 9.01
C SER A 379 17.84 0.17 8.57
N VAL A 380 18.50 0.94 7.71
CA VAL A 380 19.90 0.72 7.31
C VAL A 380 20.64 2.03 7.50
N TYR A 381 21.85 1.97 8.03
CA TYR A 381 22.67 3.14 8.33
C TYR A 381 24.16 2.76 8.29
N ASP A 382 24.97 3.64 7.73
CA ASP A 382 26.41 3.69 7.91
C ASP A 382 26.87 5.14 8.12
N VAL A 383 28.07 5.33 8.67
CA VAL A 383 28.65 6.64 8.98
C VAL A 383 29.52 7.16 7.83
N ASP A 384 30.25 6.26 7.17
CA ASP A 384 31.27 6.57 6.17
C ASP A 384 30.84 6.35 4.71
N THR A 385 29.74 5.61 4.50
CA THR A 385 29.25 5.17 3.19
C THR A 385 27.85 5.73 2.87
N GLU A 386 27.66 6.26 1.66
CA GLU A 386 26.38 6.87 1.23
C GLU A 386 25.29 5.82 0.90
N GLU A 387 24.02 6.16 1.12
CA GLU A 387 22.85 5.24 1.02
C GLU A 387 22.72 4.53 -0.34
N GLU A 388 23.22 5.14 -1.41
CA GLU A 388 23.21 4.61 -2.78
C GLU A 388 24.21 3.46 -2.98
N ASN A 389 25.28 3.42 -2.19
CA ASN A 389 26.35 2.43 -2.29
C ASN A 389 26.15 1.25 -1.32
N ILE A 390 25.30 1.38 -0.30
CA ILE A 390 24.96 0.30 0.63
C ILE A 390 24.01 -0.69 -0.06
N ASN A 391 24.56 -1.78 -0.59
CA ASN A 391 23.84 -2.84 -1.29
C ASN A 391 23.28 -3.89 -0.31
N ILE A 392 21.97 -4.13 -0.37
CA ILE A 392 21.23 -5.03 0.51
C ILE A 392 20.76 -6.22 -0.32
N ARG A 393 21.17 -7.43 0.09
CA ARG A 393 20.89 -8.69 -0.62
C ARG A 393 19.95 -9.57 0.16
N LEU A 394 19.09 -10.28 -0.55
CA LEU A 394 18.24 -11.32 0.00
C LEU A 394 19.06 -12.61 0.22
N ILE A 395 19.07 -13.11 1.46
CA ILE A 395 19.85 -14.31 1.85
C ILE A 395 18.94 -15.55 1.93
N HIS A 396 17.77 -15.40 2.53
CA HIS A 396 16.71 -16.41 2.47
C HIS A 396 15.45 -15.73 1.93
N PRO A 397 14.88 -16.21 0.80
CA PRO A 397 13.70 -15.61 0.21
C PRO A 397 12.43 -15.93 1.02
N PRO A 398 11.38 -15.09 0.90
CA PRO A 398 10.05 -15.40 1.42
C PRO A 398 9.48 -16.69 0.82
N ARG A 399 8.65 -17.41 1.58
CA ARG A 399 7.98 -18.65 1.13
C ARG A 399 6.61 -18.38 0.49
N TRP A 400 5.91 -17.37 0.99
CA TRP A 400 4.51 -17.06 0.70
C TRP A 400 4.36 -15.71 -0.04
N GLY A 401 5.44 -15.25 -0.64
CA GLY A 401 5.49 -14.01 -1.40
C GLY A 401 6.79 -13.86 -2.17
N HIS A 402 7.04 -12.65 -2.63
CA HIS A 402 8.28 -12.23 -3.27
C HIS A 402 8.58 -10.77 -2.96
N LEU A 403 9.83 -10.35 -3.14
CA LEU A 403 10.18 -8.93 -3.14
C LEU A 403 10.16 -8.39 -4.58
N GLU A 404 9.68 -7.15 -4.72
CA GLU A 404 9.77 -6.35 -5.93
C GLU A 404 10.62 -5.09 -5.67
N LEU A 405 11.36 -4.66 -6.68
CA LEU A 405 12.05 -3.38 -6.73
C LEU A 405 11.52 -2.60 -7.95
N CYS A 406 10.88 -1.46 -7.72
CA CYS A 406 10.30 -0.62 -8.76
C CYS A 406 11.15 0.63 -9.02
N ILE A 407 11.74 0.74 -10.21
CA ILE A 407 12.57 1.87 -10.65
C ILE A 407 12.07 2.34 -12.01
N GLU A 408 11.59 3.58 -12.12
CA GLU A 408 11.21 4.23 -13.40
C GLU A 408 10.28 3.39 -14.31
N ASN A 409 9.31 2.70 -13.70
CA ASN A 409 8.36 1.75 -14.31
C ASN A 409 8.93 0.37 -14.72
N VAL A 410 10.22 0.11 -14.48
CA VAL A 410 10.79 -1.24 -14.48
C VAL A 410 10.55 -1.87 -13.11
N THR A 411 10.00 -3.09 -13.09
CA THR A 411 9.88 -3.90 -11.87
C THR A 411 10.80 -5.12 -11.99
N VAL A 412 11.71 -5.26 -11.03
CA VAL A 412 12.56 -6.46 -10.86
C VAL A 412 12.02 -7.24 -9.67
N ASN A 413 11.91 -8.57 -9.77
CA ASN A 413 11.35 -9.41 -8.71
C ASN A 413 12.25 -10.59 -8.31
N THR A 414 12.01 -11.13 -7.10
CA THR A 414 12.60 -12.39 -6.65
C THR A 414 11.84 -13.57 -7.27
N SER A 415 12.22 -13.99 -8.48
CA SER A 415 11.88 -15.34 -8.93
C SER A 415 12.60 -16.39 -8.07
N GLN A 416 12.04 -17.59 -7.94
CA GLN A 416 12.44 -18.56 -6.90
C GLN A 416 13.91 -19.04 -7.01
N ASP A 417 14.53 -18.98 -8.19
CA ASP A 417 15.94 -19.30 -8.40
C ASP A 417 16.91 -18.11 -8.22
N ASN A 418 16.40 -16.88 -8.07
CA ASN A 418 17.20 -15.68 -8.28
C ASN A 418 17.87 -15.16 -6.99
N ALA A 419 18.88 -15.89 -6.52
CA ALA A 419 19.74 -15.54 -5.38
C ALA A 419 20.58 -14.25 -5.58
N ALA A 420 20.36 -13.50 -6.67
CA ALA A 420 21.01 -12.22 -6.97
C ALA A 420 20.13 -10.99 -6.69
N PHE A 421 18.90 -11.15 -6.18
CA PHE A 421 18.04 -9.99 -5.88
C PHE A 421 18.65 -9.10 -4.80
N ALA A 422 18.82 -7.83 -5.15
CA ALA A 422 19.41 -6.80 -4.30
C ALA A 422 18.78 -5.43 -4.57
N PHE A 423 18.82 -4.57 -3.56
CA PHE A 423 18.38 -3.18 -3.59
C PHE A 423 19.31 -2.33 -2.70
N THR A 424 19.34 -1.02 -2.87
CA THR A 424 20.17 -0.11 -2.08
C THR A 424 19.47 0.34 -0.79
N ALA A 425 20.21 0.89 0.18
CA ALA A 425 19.58 1.60 1.29
C ALA A 425 18.76 2.80 0.78
N ARG A 426 19.21 3.46 -0.30
CA ARG A 426 18.46 4.52 -0.99
C ARG A 426 17.09 4.04 -1.46
N ASP A 427 16.98 2.86 -2.09
CA ASP A 427 15.71 2.27 -2.53
C ASP A 427 14.69 2.09 -1.38
N LEU A 428 15.16 1.76 -0.16
CA LEU A 428 14.30 1.70 1.04
C LEU A 428 13.80 3.08 1.46
N THR A 429 14.66 4.11 1.42
CA THR A 429 14.27 5.48 1.79
C THR A 429 13.28 6.09 0.80
N ASP A 430 13.45 5.78 -0.49
CA ASP A 430 12.55 6.20 -1.58
C ASP A 430 11.28 5.35 -1.68
N ASN A 431 11.10 4.35 -0.80
CA ASN A 431 9.94 3.45 -0.78
C ASN A 431 9.76 2.65 -2.10
N ARG A 432 10.87 2.34 -2.78
CA ARG A 432 10.92 1.60 -4.06
C ARG A 432 10.88 0.08 -3.92
N VAL A 433 11.15 -0.44 -2.72
CA VAL A 433 11.11 -1.87 -2.40
C VAL A 433 9.73 -2.27 -1.86
N TRP A 434 9.17 -3.35 -2.38
CA TRP A 434 7.87 -3.90 -1.99
C TRP A 434 7.99 -5.38 -1.62
N TYR A 435 7.15 -5.83 -0.71
CA TYR A 435 6.80 -7.24 -0.53
C TYR A 435 5.42 -7.49 -1.15
N VAL A 436 5.29 -8.56 -1.92
CA VAL A 436 4.04 -9.01 -2.55
C VAL A 436 3.68 -10.38 -1.99
N ASN A 437 2.53 -10.53 -1.33
CA ASN A 437 1.99 -11.85 -1.00
C ASN A 437 1.40 -12.46 -2.29
N SER A 438 1.87 -13.65 -2.67
CA SER A 438 1.49 -14.30 -3.93
C SER A 438 0.39 -15.33 -3.69
N ARG A 439 -0.88 -14.96 -3.93
CA ARG A 439 -2.08 -15.81 -3.68
C ARG A 439 -1.84 -17.27 -4.10
N HIS A 440 -2.03 -18.20 -3.15
CA HIS A 440 -1.47 -19.55 -3.26
C HIS A 440 -2.34 -20.48 -4.11
N ALA A 441 -1.70 -21.15 -5.08
CA ALA A 441 -2.34 -22.23 -5.82
C ALA A 441 -2.79 -23.34 -4.85
N ASN A 442 -3.97 -23.91 -5.12
CA ASN A 442 -4.61 -24.98 -4.34
C ASN A 442 -5.17 -24.59 -2.96
N GLY A 443 -5.28 -23.30 -2.62
CA GLY A 443 -5.99 -22.87 -1.40
C GLY A 443 -5.26 -23.22 -0.10
N GLN A 444 -3.95 -22.98 -0.04
CA GLN A 444 -3.16 -23.09 1.18
C GLN A 444 -2.64 -21.71 1.59
N GLU A 445 -3.45 -20.99 2.37
CA GLU A 445 -3.13 -19.66 2.92
C GLU A 445 -2.17 -19.71 4.11
N SER A 446 -1.62 -18.56 4.50
CA SER A 446 -0.72 -18.48 5.65
C SER A 446 -0.78 -17.14 6.38
N ALA A 447 -0.90 -17.17 7.71
CA ALA A 447 -0.96 -15.98 8.57
C ALA A 447 0.37 -15.18 8.69
N GLY A 448 1.44 -15.63 8.03
CA GLY A 448 2.72 -14.93 8.05
C GLY A 448 3.82 -15.62 7.24
N ASP A 449 4.89 -14.88 7.00
CA ASP A 449 6.07 -15.32 6.24
C ASP A 449 7.35 -14.75 6.88
N VAL A 450 8.52 -15.28 6.50
CA VAL A 450 9.82 -14.79 6.96
C VAL A 450 10.80 -14.77 5.79
N PHE A 451 11.49 -13.66 5.62
CA PHE A 451 12.66 -13.55 4.74
C PHE A 451 13.84 -12.95 5.51
N SER A 452 15.05 -13.02 4.96
CA SER A 452 16.22 -12.45 5.65
C SER A 452 17.22 -11.80 4.70
N VAL A 453 17.82 -10.69 5.13
CA VAL A 453 18.62 -9.79 4.31
C VAL A 453 19.98 -9.48 4.93
N ARG A 454 20.95 -9.09 4.11
CA ARG A 454 22.28 -8.64 4.56
C ARG A 454 22.78 -7.47 3.72
N ALA A 455 23.29 -6.43 4.38
CA ALA A 455 23.87 -5.24 3.75
C ALA A 455 25.39 -5.35 3.57
N TYR A 456 25.89 -4.68 2.54
CA TYR A 456 27.28 -4.63 2.08
C TYR A 456 27.58 -3.21 1.58
N ASP A 457 28.76 -2.68 1.88
CA ASP A 457 29.21 -1.29 1.63
C ASP A 457 30.31 -1.22 0.54
N GLU A 458 30.35 -2.23 -0.34
CA GLU A 458 31.47 -2.62 -1.22
C GLU A 458 32.64 -3.33 -0.52
N VAL A 459 33.05 -2.93 0.69
CA VAL A 459 34.26 -3.44 1.35
C VAL A 459 33.94 -4.49 2.42
N PHE A 460 32.98 -4.20 3.30
CA PHE A 460 32.56 -5.05 4.39
C PHE A 460 31.14 -5.61 4.16
N ALA A 461 30.68 -6.35 5.17
CA ALA A 461 29.33 -6.87 5.24
C ALA A 461 28.82 -6.66 6.65
N SER A 462 27.57 -6.20 6.76
CA SER A 462 26.82 -6.12 8.02
C SER A 462 27.02 -7.37 8.90
N ILE A 463 27.18 -7.15 10.20
CA ILE A 463 27.71 -8.15 11.16
C ILE A 463 26.91 -9.46 11.15
N ALA A 464 25.59 -9.38 11.00
CA ALA A 464 24.69 -10.52 10.93
C ALA A 464 23.67 -10.34 9.79
N THR A 465 23.18 -11.47 9.27
CA THR A 465 21.95 -11.51 8.46
C THR A 465 20.76 -11.18 9.36
N LEU A 466 19.90 -10.26 8.92
CA LEU A 466 18.71 -9.83 9.65
C LEU A 466 17.45 -10.53 9.12
N GLU A 467 16.72 -11.21 10.00
CA GLU A 467 15.38 -11.73 9.70
C GLU A 467 14.31 -10.64 9.75
N ILE A 468 13.38 -10.68 8.80
CA ILE A 468 12.22 -9.78 8.72
C ILE A 468 10.97 -10.65 8.70
N LYS A 469 10.12 -10.45 9.71
CA LYS A 469 8.85 -11.17 9.88
C LYS A 469 7.75 -10.43 9.16
N VAL A 470 7.01 -11.13 8.32
CA VAL A 470 5.82 -10.66 7.64
C VAL A 470 4.59 -11.24 8.36
N ILE A 471 3.64 -10.39 8.69
CA ILE A 471 2.33 -10.78 9.23
C ILE A 471 1.32 -10.55 8.12
N ILE A 472 0.75 -11.65 7.63
CA ILE A 472 -0.28 -11.63 6.58
C ILE A 472 -1.62 -11.50 7.30
N GLN A 473 -2.33 -10.41 7.02
CA GLN A 473 -3.69 -10.19 7.45
C GLN A 473 -4.61 -10.96 6.50
N PRO A 474 -5.34 -11.98 6.99
CA PRO A 474 -6.21 -12.77 6.14
C PRO A 474 -7.33 -11.89 5.58
N MET A 475 -7.85 -12.29 4.43
CA MET A 475 -9.05 -11.72 3.85
C MET A 475 -9.94 -12.88 3.40
N ASN A 476 -11.22 -12.81 3.74
CA ASN A 476 -12.25 -13.55 3.02
C ASN A 476 -12.19 -13.11 1.55
N ASP A 477 -11.66 -13.98 0.69
CA ASP A 477 -11.57 -13.75 -0.77
C ASP A 477 -11.70 -15.03 -1.62
N GLU A 478 -11.82 -16.22 -1.02
CA GLU A 478 -12.43 -17.40 -1.65
C GLU A 478 -13.98 -17.37 -1.50
N VAL A 479 -14.70 -18.28 -2.18
CA VAL A 479 -16.17 -18.33 -2.19
C VAL A 479 -16.67 -19.69 -1.67
N PRO A 480 -17.67 -19.74 -0.75
CA PRO A 480 -18.14 -20.98 -0.14
C PRO A 480 -18.51 -22.09 -1.12
N VAL A 481 -17.83 -23.24 -1.05
CA VAL A 481 -18.07 -24.36 -1.97
C VAL A 481 -19.26 -25.19 -1.49
N VAL A 482 -20.43 -24.96 -2.10
CA VAL A 482 -21.65 -25.74 -1.83
C VAL A 482 -21.83 -26.85 -2.86
N ARG A 483 -21.75 -28.11 -2.40
CA ARG A 483 -22.19 -29.32 -3.12
C ARG A 483 -23.60 -29.68 -2.70
N LEU A 484 -24.47 -29.94 -3.67
CA LEU A 484 -25.87 -30.31 -3.44
C LEU A 484 -26.36 -31.11 -4.65
N LEU A 485 -26.65 -32.39 -4.46
CA LEU A 485 -27.12 -33.25 -5.54
C LEU A 485 -28.49 -32.74 -6.04
N SER A 486 -28.54 -32.35 -7.31
CA SER A 486 -29.69 -31.61 -7.88
C SER A 486 -31.00 -32.41 -7.91
N HIS A 487 -30.95 -33.74 -7.99
CA HIS A 487 -32.10 -34.63 -8.03
C HIS A 487 -31.83 -35.91 -7.22
N PHE A 488 -32.79 -36.35 -6.39
CA PHE A 488 -32.74 -37.66 -5.72
C PHE A 488 -34.15 -38.22 -5.45
N SER A 489 -34.28 -39.55 -5.29
CA SER A 489 -35.53 -40.26 -5.01
C SER A 489 -35.81 -40.43 -3.50
N VAL A 490 -37.10 -40.40 -3.13
CA VAL A 490 -37.61 -40.75 -1.78
C VAL A 490 -39.00 -41.39 -1.93
N PRO A 491 -39.30 -42.55 -1.31
CA PRO A 491 -40.64 -43.15 -1.38
C PRO A 491 -41.69 -42.37 -0.54
N GLU A 492 -42.98 -42.57 -0.84
CA GLU A 492 -44.10 -42.10 0.00
C GLU A 492 -43.93 -42.59 1.47
N GLY A 493 -44.18 -41.68 2.43
CA GLY A 493 -43.92 -41.90 3.86
C GLY A 493 -42.43 -41.99 4.23
N GLY A 494 -41.54 -41.92 3.25
CA GLY A 494 -40.10 -42.12 3.40
C GLY A 494 -39.33 -40.96 4.03
N ARG A 495 -38.05 -41.22 4.27
CA ARG A 495 -37.09 -40.25 4.82
C ARG A 495 -35.73 -40.41 4.15
N ARG A 496 -35.01 -39.31 3.93
CA ARG A 496 -33.67 -39.30 3.31
C ARG A 496 -32.73 -38.43 4.14
N ILE A 497 -31.64 -39.02 4.62
CA ILE A 497 -30.57 -38.27 5.29
C ILE A 497 -29.78 -37.55 4.18
N LEU A 498 -29.59 -36.25 4.32
CA LEU A 498 -28.70 -35.47 3.47
C LEU A 498 -27.27 -35.68 3.98
N THR A 499 -26.65 -36.76 3.52
CA THR A 499 -25.26 -37.12 3.84
C THR A 499 -24.27 -36.11 3.22
N PRO A 500 -22.99 -36.09 3.64
CA PRO A 500 -21.92 -35.26 3.04
C PRO A 500 -21.65 -35.49 1.54
N HIS A 501 -22.38 -36.40 0.90
CA HIS A 501 -22.33 -36.68 -0.54
C HIS A 501 -23.61 -36.22 -1.27
N LEU A 502 -24.67 -35.89 -0.54
CA LEU A 502 -25.91 -35.28 -1.06
C LEU A 502 -25.97 -33.78 -0.76
N PHE A 503 -25.44 -33.35 0.39
CA PHE A 503 -25.25 -31.95 0.75
C PHE A 503 -23.96 -31.79 1.56
N ALA A 504 -23.06 -30.92 1.10
CA ALA A 504 -21.88 -30.52 1.85
C ALA A 504 -21.51 -29.08 1.54
N VAL A 505 -21.00 -28.39 2.56
CA VAL A 505 -20.37 -27.07 2.43
C VAL A 505 -18.90 -27.20 2.82
N SER A 506 -18.07 -26.31 2.31
CA SER A 506 -16.69 -26.16 2.78
C SER A 506 -16.12 -24.83 2.31
N ASP A 507 -15.44 -24.12 3.20
CA ASP A 507 -14.62 -22.96 2.83
C ASP A 507 -13.11 -23.29 2.79
N ARG A 508 -12.34 -22.37 2.21
CA ARG A 508 -10.88 -22.40 2.06
C ARG A 508 -10.17 -21.30 2.82
N ASP A 509 -10.83 -20.18 3.12
CA ASP A 509 -10.26 -19.06 3.87
C ASP A 509 -9.59 -19.53 5.19
N VAL A 510 -8.48 -18.89 5.59
CA VAL A 510 -7.71 -19.21 6.80
C VAL A 510 -7.48 -17.94 7.65
N PRO A 511 -8.07 -17.81 8.86
CA PRO A 511 -8.88 -18.81 9.56
C PRO A 511 -10.25 -19.00 8.90
N ARG A 512 -10.76 -20.23 8.96
CA ARG A 512 -12.07 -20.58 8.38
C ARG A 512 -13.18 -19.70 8.95
N ASP A 513 -13.95 -19.10 8.05
CA ASP A 513 -15.17 -18.39 8.41
C ASP A 513 -16.30 -19.33 8.84
N ILE A 514 -17.26 -18.77 9.58
CA ILE A 514 -18.35 -19.53 10.19
C ILE A 514 -19.54 -19.57 9.23
N LEU A 515 -19.48 -20.44 8.23
CA LEU A 515 -20.53 -20.59 7.21
C LEU A 515 -21.93 -20.76 7.82
N GLN A 516 -22.83 -19.85 7.47
CA GLN A 516 -24.23 -19.80 7.87
C GLN A 516 -25.12 -20.43 6.78
N ILE A 517 -25.77 -21.55 7.11
CA ILE A 517 -26.64 -22.30 6.20
C ILE A 517 -28.11 -21.94 6.50
N HIS A 518 -28.84 -21.50 5.48
CA HIS A 518 -30.28 -21.21 5.59
C HIS A 518 -31.08 -21.81 4.43
N PHE A 519 -32.39 -21.98 4.63
CA PHE A 519 -33.27 -22.67 3.69
C PHE A 519 -34.39 -21.73 3.21
N PRO A 520 -34.10 -20.79 2.28
CA PRO A 520 -35.06 -19.77 1.84
C PRO A 520 -36.29 -20.35 1.13
N GLN A 521 -36.21 -21.57 0.61
CA GLN A 521 -37.36 -22.31 0.09
C GLN A 521 -37.40 -23.69 0.73
N LEU A 522 -38.49 -23.98 1.43
CA LEU A 522 -38.75 -25.27 2.07
C LEU A 522 -39.55 -26.20 1.15
N PRO A 523 -39.52 -27.53 1.41
CA PRO A 523 -40.33 -28.48 0.67
C PRO A 523 -41.84 -28.28 0.90
N THR A 524 -42.64 -28.67 -0.10
CA THR A 524 -44.11 -28.60 -0.15
C THR A 524 -44.76 -29.92 0.29
N TYR A 525 -44.14 -31.06 -0.02
CA TYR A 525 -44.70 -32.40 0.23
C TYR A 525 -43.99 -33.15 1.36
N GLY A 526 -43.12 -32.47 2.11
CA GLY A 526 -42.37 -32.98 3.24
C GLY A 526 -41.78 -31.84 4.07
N VAL A 527 -40.92 -32.18 5.03
CA VAL A 527 -40.24 -31.21 5.89
C VAL A 527 -38.76 -31.54 6.03
N LEU A 528 -37.92 -30.50 6.09
CA LEU A 528 -36.53 -30.65 6.54
C LEU A 528 -36.50 -30.70 8.07
N SER A 529 -35.86 -31.72 8.62
CA SER A 529 -35.71 -31.97 10.05
C SER A 529 -34.23 -32.13 10.40
N VAL A 530 -33.87 -31.71 11.61
CA VAL A 530 -32.51 -31.76 12.13
C VAL A 530 -32.53 -32.57 13.42
N TYR A 531 -31.71 -33.62 13.48
CA TYR A 531 -31.55 -34.45 14.68
C TYR A 531 -30.21 -34.16 15.34
N TRP A 532 -30.26 -33.69 16.59
CA TRP A 532 -29.10 -33.48 17.45
C TRP A 532 -28.66 -34.78 18.13
N HIS A 533 -27.39 -34.88 18.54
CA HIS A 533 -26.86 -36.08 19.22
C HIS A 533 -27.61 -36.47 20.51
N TYR A 534 -28.32 -35.54 21.15
CA TYR A 534 -29.16 -35.81 22.34
C TYR A 534 -30.56 -36.33 22.02
N GLY A 535 -30.87 -36.60 20.75
CA GLY A 535 -32.16 -37.15 20.30
C GLY A 535 -33.26 -36.11 20.04
N GLU A 536 -33.01 -34.83 20.34
CA GLU A 536 -33.94 -33.76 20.00
C GLU A 536 -34.08 -33.60 18.47
N LYS A 537 -35.33 -33.49 18.02
CA LYS A 537 -35.68 -33.23 16.61
C LYS A 537 -36.19 -31.80 16.46
N HIS A 538 -35.45 -30.96 15.73
CA HIS A 538 -35.94 -29.67 15.26
C HIS A 538 -36.52 -29.82 13.84
N VAL A 539 -37.52 -29.01 13.48
CA VAL A 539 -38.04 -28.92 12.11
C VAL A 539 -37.69 -27.54 11.57
N ILE A 540 -37.05 -27.48 10.40
CA ILE A 540 -36.65 -26.20 9.80
C ILE A 540 -37.90 -25.50 9.27
N THR A 541 -38.05 -24.23 9.64
CA THR A 541 -39.13 -23.34 9.22
C THR A 541 -38.55 -22.08 8.59
N ALA A 542 -39.34 -21.29 7.86
CA ALA A 542 -38.90 -20.03 7.26
C ALA A 542 -38.48 -18.95 8.29
N HIS A 543 -38.70 -19.20 9.59
CA HIS A 543 -38.28 -18.34 10.70
C HIS A 543 -37.18 -18.97 11.57
N SER A 544 -36.66 -20.15 11.18
CA SER A 544 -35.54 -20.79 11.89
C SER A 544 -34.26 -19.98 11.67
N ALA A 545 -33.46 -19.82 12.72
CA ALA A 545 -32.14 -19.19 12.62
C ALA A 545 -31.20 -19.99 11.69
N PRO A 546 -30.22 -19.35 11.03
CA PRO A 546 -29.21 -20.05 10.25
C PRO A 546 -28.44 -21.09 11.08
N ILE A 547 -28.05 -22.18 10.43
CA ILE A 547 -27.31 -23.28 11.01
C ILE A 547 -25.84 -23.11 10.64
N ALA A 548 -24.95 -22.98 11.62
CA ALA A 548 -23.51 -22.93 11.35
C ALA A 548 -22.97 -24.29 10.86
N GLU A 549 -22.04 -24.30 9.90
CA GLU A 549 -21.36 -25.52 9.39
C GLU A 549 -20.81 -26.41 10.51
N THR A 550 -20.31 -25.82 11.59
CA THR A 550 -19.74 -26.55 12.74
C THR A 550 -20.72 -27.55 13.37
N TYR A 551 -22.02 -27.32 13.22
CA TYR A 551 -23.04 -28.29 13.62
C TYR A 551 -23.35 -29.34 12.55
N LEU A 552 -23.08 -29.11 11.26
CA LEU A 552 -23.42 -30.02 10.17
C LEU A 552 -22.74 -31.40 10.33
N GLY A 553 -21.50 -31.45 10.84
CA GLY A 553 -20.81 -32.69 11.21
C GLY A 553 -21.38 -33.41 12.46
N MET A 554 -22.25 -32.74 13.22
CA MET A 554 -22.93 -33.25 14.42
C MET A 554 -24.44 -33.44 14.22
N LEU A 555 -24.95 -33.18 13.01
CA LEU A 555 -26.38 -33.10 12.70
C LEU A 555 -26.77 -34.04 11.57
N ASN A 556 -27.76 -34.90 11.82
CA ASN A 556 -28.44 -35.60 10.74
C ASN A 556 -29.54 -34.71 10.19
N LEU A 557 -29.22 -33.94 9.14
CA LEU A 557 -30.20 -33.23 8.33
C LEU A 557 -30.99 -34.26 7.49
N LEU A 558 -32.31 -34.22 7.61
CA LEU A 558 -33.22 -35.27 7.13
C LEU A 558 -34.42 -34.64 6.41
N TYR A 559 -34.64 -34.99 5.14
CA TYR A 559 -35.94 -34.81 4.52
C TYR A 559 -36.90 -35.90 4.99
N VAL A 560 -38.09 -35.51 5.43
CA VAL A 560 -39.18 -36.42 5.81
C VAL A 560 -40.39 -36.13 4.93
N GLN A 561 -40.80 -37.10 4.11
CA GLN A 561 -41.94 -37.00 3.21
C GLN A 561 -43.25 -37.08 4.03
N ASN A 562 -44.29 -36.34 3.62
CA ASN A 562 -45.62 -36.42 4.20
C ASN A 562 -46.66 -36.90 3.19
N ALA A 563 -47.00 -38.18 3.26
CA ALA A 563 -47.99 -38.87 2.43
C ALA A 563 -49.37 -38.18 2.38
N SER A 564 -49.73 -37.43 3.43
CA SER A 564 -51.00 -36.70 3.51
C SER A 564 -51.06 -35.44 2.63
N LEU A 565 -49.91 -34.96 2.12
CA LEU A 565 -49.83 -33.76 1.28
C LEU A 565 -49.80 -34.09 -0.23
N LEU A 566 -49.65 -35.36 -0.61
CA LEU A 566 -49.60 -35.75 -2.02
C LEU A 566 -50.95 -35.56 -2.74
N PRO A 567 -50.95 -35.15 -4.02
CA PRO A 567 -52.17 -34.97 -4.80
C PRO A 567 -52.82 -36.34 -5.11
N LYS A 568 -53.93 -36.63 -4.43
CA LYS A 568 -54.77 -37.83 -4.68
C LYS A 568 -55.92 -37.44 -5.62
N ALA A 569 -56.31 -38.33 -6.53
CA ALA A 569 -57.31 -38.00 -7.55
C ALA A 569 -58.68 -37.68 -6.93
N ASN A 570 -59.42 -36.75 -7.54
CA ASN A 570 -60.76 -36.38 -7.09
C ASN A 570 -61.72 -37.58 -7.19
N VAL A 571 -62.46 -37.82 -6.11
CA VAL A 571 -63.43 -38.93 -6.02
C VAL A 571 -64.61 -38.67 -6.97
N GLY A 572 -64.87 -39.62 -7.88
CA GLY A 572 -66.09 -39.64 -8.69
C GLY A 572 -67.34 -39.84 -7.84
N ALA A 573 -68.49 -39.34 -8.31
CA ALA A 573 -69.76 -39.38 -7.57
C ALA A 573 -70.27 -40.80 -7.26
N ASP A 574 -69.67 -41.80 -7.90
CA ASP A 574 -69.91 -43.24 -7.84
C ASP A 574 -69.51 -43.88 -6.50
N GLY A 575 -68.68 -43.21 -5.68
CA GLY A 575 -68.27 -43.66 -4.35
C GLY A 575 -67.31 -44.85 -4.28
N ILE A 576 -66.97 -45.47 -5.42
CA ILE A 576 -66.08 -46.65 -5.51
C ILE A 576 -64.85 -46.34 -6.37
N SER A 577 -63.97 -45.47 -5.86
CA SER A 577 -62.54 -45.49 -6.20
C SER A 577 -61.74 -44.81 -5.09
N ALA A 578 -60.86 -45.56 -4.44
CA ALA A 578 -60.08 -45.08 -3.30
C ALA A 578 -58.66 -44.70 -3.74
N GLY A 579 -58.29 -43.42 -3.57
CA GLY A 579 -56.91 -43.00 -3.37
C GLY A 579 -55.92 -43.17 -4.54
N TYR A 580 -56.36 -43.44 -5.76
CA TYR A 580 -55.44 -43.54 -6.90
C TYR A 580 -54.71 -42.22 -7.18
N TYR A 581 -53.40 -42.33 -7.43
CA TYR A 581 -52.58 -41.25 -7.95
C TYR A 581 -52.87 -40.99 -9.43
N PRO A 582 -52.60 -39.77 -9.94
CA PRO A 582 -52.73 -39.49 -11.37
C PRO A 582 -51.87 -40.46 -12.18
N SER A 583 -52.49 -41.18 -13.12
CA SER A 583 -51.85 -42.23 -13.93
C SER A 583 -50.85 -41.71 -14.97
N TYR A 584 -50.65 -40.39 -15.03
CA TYR A 584 -49.71 -39.73 -15.92
C TYR A 584 -48.92 -38.69 -15.12
N SER A 585 -47.61 -38.92 -15.01
CA SER A 585 -46.65 -37.98 -14.41
C SER A 585 -45.61 -37.62 -15.48
N PRO A 586 -45.30 -36.34 -15.72
CA PRO A 586 -44.29 -35.94 -16.70
C PRO A 586 -42.87 -36.34 -16.29
N TYR A 587 -42.69 -36.87 -15.07
CA TYR A 587 -41.45 -37.39 -14.52
C TYR A 587 -41.37 -38.94 -14.51
N GLY A 588 -42.24 -39.60 -15.28
CA GLY A 588 -42.26 -41.07 -15.44
C GLY A 588 -43.23 -41.80 -14.50
N PRO A 589 -43.60 -43.06 -14.83
CA PRO A 589 -44.75 -43.76 -14.22
C PRO A 589 -44.58 -44.15 -12.73
N HIS A 590 -43.38 -43.96 -12.17
CA HIS A 590 -43.08 -44.26 -10.76
C HIS A 590 -43.00 -43.01 -9.88
N VAL A 591 -43.08 -41.79 -10.45
CA VAL A 591 -43.01 -40.51 -9.71
C VAL A 591 -44.41 -39.98 -9.42
N LEU A 592 -44.79 -39.94 -8.15
CA LEU A 592 -46.06 -39.44 -7.64
C LEU A 592 -46.14 -37.92 -7.62
N ALA A 593 -45.05 -37.27 -7.24
CA ALA A 593 -44.88 -35.82 -7.20
C ALA A 593 -43.39 -35.46 -7.23
N VAL A 594 -43.09 -34.20 -7.54
CA VAL A 594 -41.76 -33.63 -7.35
C VAL A 594 -41.84 -32.56 -6.27
N ASP A 595 -41.02 -32.72 -5.23
CA ASP A 595 -40.81 -31.73 -4.20
C ASP A 595 -39.49 -30.98 -4.46
N GLN A 596 -39.27 -29.83 -3.81
CA GLN A 596 -38.02 -29.08 -3.96
C GLN A 596 -37.71 -28.22 -2.74
N PHE A 597 -36.41 -28.04 -2.45
CA PHE A 597 -35.94 -27.07 -1.48
C PHE A 597 -34.73 -26.32 -2.02
N THR A 598 -34.57 -25.08 -1.58
CA THR A 598 -33.39 -24.26 -1.86
C THR A 598 -32.66 -24.02 -0.56
N VAL A 599 -31.35 -24.28 -0.58
CA VAL A 599 -30.40 -23.92 0.47
C VAL A 599 -29.57 -22.73 -0.01
N SER A 600 -29.19 -21.86 0.91
CA SER A 600 -28.21 -20.82 0.67
C SER A 600 -27.20 -20.79 1.82
N VAL A 601 -25.95 -20.51 1.49
CA VAL A 601 -24.79 -20.60 2.39
C VAL A 601 -23.98 -19.32 2.25
N SER A 602 -23.65 -18.69 3.37
CA SER A 602 -22.88 -17.44 3.41
C SER A 602 -21.84 -17.48 4.53
N ASP A 603 -20.64 -17.01 4.22
CA ASP A 603 -19.54 -16.70 5.14
C ASP A 603 -19.78 -15.36 5.89
N GLY A 604 -20.48 -14.42 5.26
CA GLY A 604 -20.73 -13.05 5.71
C GLY A 604 -20.41 -11.98 4.64
N LEU A 605 -19.74 -12.36 3.54
CA LEU A 605 -19.41 -11.51 2.39
C LEU A 605 -20.00 -12.04 1.07
N HIS A 606 -19.88 -13.35 0.85
CA HIS A 606 -20.41 -14.10 -0.29
C HIS A 606 -21.69 -14.84 0.07
N GLU A 607 -22.48 -15.22 -0.94
CA GLU A 607 -23.66 -16.06 -0.79
C GLU A 607 -23.77 -17.04 -1.96
N VAL A 608 -23.94 -18.33 -1.66
CA VAL A 608 -24.06 -19.39 -2.67
C VAL A 608 -25.37 -20.15 -2.48
N VAL A 609 -26.27 -19.98 -3.46
CA VAL A 609 -27.61 -20.55 -3.49
C VAL A 609 -27.64 -21.81 -4.36
N LYS A 610 -28.26 -22.89 -3.87
CA LYS A 610 -28.44 -24.17 -4.59
C LYS A 610 -29.83 -24.75 -4.34
N THR A 611 -30.46 -25.32 -5.38
CA THR A 611 -31.79 -25.96 -5.30
C THR A 611 -31.67 -27.45 -5.60
N ALA A 612 -32.29 -28.28 -4.77
CA ALA A 612 -32.45 -29.71 -5.01
C ALA A 612 -33.93 -30.05 -5.23
N ARG A 613 -34.19 -31.02 -6.12
CA ARG A 613 -35.51 -31.60 -6.35
C ARG A 613 -35.55 -33.04 -5.85
N ILE A 614 -36.72 -33.41 -5.34
CA ILE A 614 -36.95 -34.72 -4.72
C ILE A 614 -38.04 -35.41 -5.51
N LEU A 615 -37.69 -36.51 -6.17
CA LEU A 615 -38.65 -37.35 -6.89
C LEU A 615 -39.36 -38.24 -5.88
N ILE A 616 -40.62 -37.95 -5.57
CA ILE A 616 -41.39 -38.77 -4.64
C ILE A 616 -41.88 -40.00 -5.38
N ARG A 617 -41.35 -41.17 -5.01
CA ARG A 617 -41.68 -42.47 -5.60
C ARG A 617 -42.86 -43.12 -4.89
N LYS A 618 -43.45 -44.11 -5.56
CA LYS A 618 -44.31 -45.12 -4.91
C LYS A 618 -43.52 -45.86 -3.81
N PRO A 619 -44.20 -46.43 -2.80
CA PRO A 619 -43.61 -47.51 -2.01
C PRO A 619 -43.21 -48.67 -2.93
N ASN A 620 -42.11 -49.34 -2.61
CA ASN A 620 -41.77 -50.64 -3.16
C ASN A 620 -42.47 -51.72 -2.31
N GLU A 621 -43.17 -52.63 -2.97
CA GLU A 621 -43.93 -53.73 -2.34
C GLU A 621 -43.56 -55.10 -2.94
N HIS A 622 -42.92 -55.12 -4.12
CA HIS A 622 -42.59 -56.33 -4.88
C HIS A 622 -41.10 -56.37 -5.20
N LYS A 623 -40.47 -57.52 -4.96
CA LYS A 623 -39.09 -57.78 -5.41
C LYS A 623 -39.00 -57.82 -6.94
N PRO A 624 -37.86 -57.43 -7.55
CA PRO A 624 -37.63 -57.54 -8.98
C PRO A 624 -37.72 -58.99 -9.45
N SER A 625 -38.34 -59.21 -10.61
CA SER A 625 -38.36 -60.51 -11.29
C SER A 625 -37.22 -60.59 -12.32
N VAL A 626 -36.40 -61.63 -12.23
CA VAL A 626 -35.31 -61.87 -13.17
C VAL A 626 -35.69 -63.01 -14.10
N ILE A 627 -35.92 -62.67 -15.37
CA ILE A 627 -36.37 -63.59 -16.41
C ILE A 627 -35.13 -64.04 -17.18
N SER A 628 -34.36 -64.94 -16.57
CA SER A 628 -33.32 -65.68 -17.26
C SER A 628 -33.96 -66.75 -18.14
N ASP A 629 -33.92 -66.56 -19.45
CA ASP A 629 -34.45 -67.52 -20.42
C ASP A 629 -33.53 -68.75 -20.54
N HIS A 630 -33.69 -69.67 -19.58
CA HIS A 630 -33.02 -70.95 -19.55
C HIS A 630 -33.36 -71.86 -20.76
N SER A 631 -34.31 -71.47 -21.61
CA SER A 631 -34.71 -72.19 -22.83
C SER A 631 -33.94 -71.77 -24.09
N SER A 632 -33.44 -70.53 -24.20
CA SER A 632 -32.71 -70.06 -25.39
C SER A 632 -31.19 -70.19 -25.35
N GLY A 633 -30.61 -70.47 -24.18
CA GLY A 633 -29.20 -70.88 -24.03
C GLY A 633 -28.25 -69.77 -23.58
N MET A 634 -26.94 -70.01 -23.74
CA MET A 634 -25.86 -69.12 -23.24
C MET A 634 -25.65 -67.90 -24.15
N LEU A 635 -25.21 -66.76 -23.60
CA LEU A 635 -24.76 -65.60 -24.40
C LEU A 635 -23.57 -66.03 -25.27
N THR A 636 -23.81 -66.12 -26.57
CA THR A 636 -22.90 -66.82 -27.48
C THR A 636 -22.12 -65.84 -28.37
N LEU A 637 -20.79 -65.86 -28.26
CA LEU A 637 -19.85 -65.04 -29.03
C LEU A 637 -19.27 -65.86 -30.19
N MET A 638 -19.34 -65.31 -31.41
CA MET A 638 -19.05 -66.02 -32.66
C MET A 638 -18.01 -65.23 -33.47
N GLY A 639 -16.74 -65.30 -33.03
CA GLY A 639 -15.68 -64.42 -33.55
C GLY A 639 -15.86 -62.92 -33.26
N THR A 640 -16.92 -62.55 -32.53
CA THR A 640 -17.26 -61.19 -32.11
C THR A 640 -16.60 -60.87 -30.78
N ALA A 641 -15.78 -59.82 -30.71
CA ALA A 641 -15.01 -59.44 -29.51
C ALA A 641 -15.87 -59.10 -28.28
N TRP A 642 -17.11 -58.68 -28.49
CA TRP A 642 -18.02 -58.24 -27.44
C TRP A 642 -19.47 -58.71 -27.66
N LYS A 643 -20.29 -58.62 -26.62
CA LYS A 643 -21.74 -58.85 -26.67
C LYS A 643 -22.47 -58.00 -25.61
N LEU A 644 -23.64 -57.46 -25.95
CA LEU A 644 -24.54 -56.79 -24.98
C LEU A 644 -25.04 -57.77 -23.92
N LEU A 645 -25.24 -57.28 -22.69
CA LEU A 645 -25.75 -58.05 -21.54
C LEU A 645 -27.28 -57.96 -21.38
N ASN A 646 -27.94 -57.13 -22.18
CA ASN A 646 -29.38 -56.85 -22.17
C ASN A 646 -30.27 -58.07 -22.50
N ALA A 647 -31.57 -57.85 -22.72
CA ALA A 647 -32.60 -58.87 -22.95
C ALA A 647 -32.52 -59.65 -24.29
N LEU A 648 -31.33 -59.77 -24.89
CA LEU A 648 -31.05 -60.72 -25.98
C LEU A 648 -31.18 -62.19 -25.50
N PRO A 649 -31.33 -63.17 -26.41
CA PRO A 649 -31.33 -64.59 -26.05
C PRO A 649 -30.10 -65.00 -25.22
N GLY A 650 -30.36 -65.56 -24.03
CA GLY A 650 -29.35 -65.90 -23.02
C GLY A 650 -28.83 -64.75 -22.15
N GLY A 651 -29.24 -63.51 -22.43
CA GLY A 651 -28.86 -62.31 -21.66
C GLY A 651 -29.74 -62.05 -20.44
N LEU A 652 -29.59 -60.86 -19.85
CA LEU A 652 -30.27 -60.48 -18.61
C LEU A 652 -31.52 -59.65 -18.92
N ARG A 653 -32.69 -60.17 -18.53
CA ARG A 653 -33.94 -59.40 -18.49
C ARG A 653 -34.46 -59.30 -17.06
N ILE A 654 -34.62 -58.07 -16.59
CA ILE A 654 -35.21 -57.75 -15.29
C ILE A 654 -36.56 -57.06 -15.53
N VAL A 655 -37.59 -57.43 -14.78
CA VAL A 655 -38.89 -56.75 -14.79
C VAL A 655 -39.31 -56.48 -13.36
N ASP A 656 -39.66 -55.22 -13.10
CA ASP A 656 -40.19 -54.72 -11.85
C ASP A 656 -41.52 -54.00 -12.15
N GLU A 657 -42.44 -53.94 -11.18
CA GLU A 657 -43.78 -53.36 -11.38
C GLU A 657 -44.00 -52.06 -10.57
N ASP A 658 -43.22 -51.81 -9.52
CA ASP A 658 -43.38 -50.65 -8.64
C ASP A 658 -42.13 -49.75 -8.53
N SER A 659 -40.93 -50.30 -8.79
CA SER A 659 -39.66 -49.58 -8.71
C SER A 659 -39.19 -49.07 -10.08
N ALA A 660 -38.52 -47.91 -10.08
CA ALA A 660 -38.04 -47.28 -11.33
C ALA A 660 -36.70 -47.88 -11.79
N ASP A 661 -36.48 -47.89 -13.10
CA ASP A 661 -35.27 -48.43 -13.73
C ASP A 661 -33.94 -47.79 -13.24
N GLU A 662 -33.98 -46.54 -12.76
CA GLU A 662 -32.82 -45.86 -12.16
C GLU A 662 -32.62 -46.16 -10.65
N ASP A 663 -33.64 -46.67 -9.95
CA ASP A 663 -33.53 -47.14 -8.56
C ASP A 663 -33.18 -48.64 -8.46
N VAL A 664 -33.51 -49.45 -9.48
CA VAL A 664 -33.13 -50.88 -9.55
C VAL A 664 -31.65 -51.03 -9.90
N LEU A 665 -30.88 -51.59 -8.97
CA LEU A 665 -29.43 -51.75 -8.98
C LEU A 665 -29.01 -53.20 -9.24
N ILE A 666 -28.03 -53.40 -10.11
CA ILE A 666 -27.38 -54.69 -10.37
C ILE A 666 -25.91 -54.59 -9.93
N ARG A 667 -25.50 -55.42 -8.96
CA ARG A 667 -24.12 -55.54 -8.49
C ARG A 667 -23.43 -56.77 -9.08
N LEU A 668 -22.20 -56.59 -9.57
CA LEU A 668 -21.29 -57.66 -9.96
C LEU A 668 -20.70 -58.30 -8.70
N THR A 669 -21.13 -59.51 -8.35
CA THR A 669 -20.60 -60.23 -7.17
C THR A 669 -19.41 -61.12 -7.52
N ARG A 670 -19.28 -61.53 -8.79
CA ARG A 670 -18.11 -62.26 -9.29
C ARG A 670 -17.83 -61.94 -10.75
N ALA A 671 -16.60 -61.53 -11.05
CA ALA A 671 -16.17 -61.16 -12.39
C ALA A 671 -16.02 -62.37 -13.33
N PRO A 672 -16.09 -62.17 -14.67
CA PRO A 672 -15.68 -63.18 -15.64
C PRO A 672 -14.17 -63.47 -15.53
N ARG A 673 -13.72 -64.60 -16.08
CA ARG A 673 -12.32 -65.07 -16.00
C ARG A 673 -11.52 -64.90 -17.28
N LEU A 674 -12.18 -64.82 -18.44
CA LEU A 674 -11.56 -64.83 -19.77
C LEU A 674 -11.90 -63.55 -20.57
N GLY A 675 -12.58 -62.62 -19.91
CA GLY A 675 -13.03 -61.33 -20.40
C GLY A 675 -13.45 -60.47 -19.21
N HIS A 676 -14.14 -59.37 -19.47
CA HIS A 676 -14.64 -58.46 -18.44
C HIS A 676 -16.01 -57.90 -18.83
N LEU A 677 -16.72 -57.32 -17.85
CA LEU A 677 -17.86 -56.45 -18.14
C LEU A 677 -17.36 -55.00 -18.30
N GLU A 678 -17.90 -54.29 -19.27
CA GLU A 678 -17.65 -52.86 -19.48
C GLU A 678 -18.98 -52.10 -19.53
N ARG A 679 -19.01 -50.96 -18.84
CA ARG A 679 -20.12 -50.00 -18.87
C ARG A 679 -19.72 -48.77 -19.67
N LEU A 680 -20.51 -48.45 -20.69
CA LEU A 680 -20.30 -47.29 -21.55
C LEU A 680 -20.82 -45.97 -20.94
N PRO A 681 -20.23 -44.83 -21.34
CA PRO A 681 -20.73 -43.50 -20.97
C PRO A 681 -22.18 -43.30 -21.46
N ARG A 682 -22.89 -42.34 -20.85
CA ARG A 682 -24.26 -42.01 -21.22
C ARG A 682 -24.27 -41.36 -22.61
N ARG A 683 -25.03 -41.93 -23.54
CA ARG A 683 -25.18 -41.37 -24.90
C ARG A 683 -26.04 -40.10 -24.83
N MET A 684 -25.39 -38.94 -24.76
CA MET A 684 -26.08 -37.67 -24.99
C MET A 684 -26.70 -37.66 -26.40
N PRO A 685 -27.90 -37.07 -26.60
CA PRO A 685 -28.41 -36.79 -27.93
C PRO A 685 -27.41 -35.98 -28.75
N VAL A 686 -27.32 -36.25 -30.06
CA VAL A 686 -26.34 -35.60 -30.96
C VAL A 686 -26.68 -34.12 -31.23
N GLU A 687 -27.90 -33.68 -30.87
CA GLU A 687 -28.39 -32.32 -31.09
C GLU A 687 -28.56 -31.53 -29.78
N SER A 688 -27.58 -30.66 -29.49
CA SER A 688 -27.62 -29.55 -28.52
C SER A 688 -27.70 -29.88 -27.01
N ASP A 689 -27.59 -28.83 -26.18
CA ASP A 689 -27.64 -28.84 -24.71
C ASP A 689 -29.03 -29.18 -24.12
N ALA A 690 -29.68 -30.21 -24.67
CA ALA A 690 -30.97 -30.67 -24.20
C ALA A 690 -30.89 -31.18 -22.74
N ALA A 691 -31.86 -30.79 -21.92
CA ALA A 691 -31.97 -31.29 -20.56
C ALA A 691 -32.14 -32.82 -20.56
N PRO A 692 -31.58 -33.54 -19.56
CA PRO A 692 -31.77 -34.99 -19.44
C PRO A 692 -33.25 -35.37 -19.40
N GLY A 693 -33.59 -36.52 -19.98
CA GLY A 693 -34.93 -37.07 -19.94
C GLY A 693 -35.41 -37.33 -18.51
N PRO A 694 -36.73 -37.37 -18.25
CA PRO A 694 -37.28 -37.54 -16.91
C PRO A 694 -36.83 -38.82 -16.19
N GLU A 695 -36.46 -39.85 -16.96
CA GLU A 695 -35.98 -41.17 -16.51
C GLU A 695 -34.46 -41.21 -16.23
N ASP A 696 -33.72 -40.15 -16.57
CA ASP A 696 -32.26 -40.05 -16.43
C ASP A 696 -31.84 -38.93 -15.46
N LEU A 697 -32.79 -38.36 -14.70
CA LEU A 697 -32.57 -37.20 -13.84
C LEU A 697 -31.59 -37.47 -12.69
N ILE A 698 -31.65 -38.65 -12.06
CA ILE A 698 -30.75 -38.97 -10.94
C ILE A 698 -29.36 -39.37 -11.46
N GLU A 699 -29.26 -40.12 -12.56
CA GLU A 699 -27.95 -40.39 -13.19
C GLU A 699 -27.28 -39.09 -13.66
N ALA A 700 -28.02 -38.18 -14.30
CA ALA A 700 -27.48 -36.89 -14.73
C ALA A 700 -27.06 -35.98 -13.56
N ALA A 701 -27.69 -36.10 -12.39
CA ALA A 701 -27.26 -35.40 -11.19
C ALA A 701 -25.95 -35.96 -10.64
N TRP A 702 -25.77 -37.28 -10.63
CA TRP A 702 -24.51 -37.92 -10.23
C TRP A 702 -23.38 -37.69 -11.24
N ASP A 703 -23.64 -37.72 -12.55
CA ASP A 703 -22.66 -37.36 -13.60
C ASP A 703 -22.01 -35.99 -13.31
N ALA A 704 -22.82 -35.01 -12.93
CA ALA A 704 -22.36 -33.64 -12.66
C ALA A 704 -21.55 -33.52 -11.36
N GLU A 705 -21.97 -34.18 -10.28
CA GLU A 705 -21.21 -34.23 -9.02
C GLU A 705 -19.92 -35.07 -9.16
N GLU A 706 -19.88 -36.12 -9.98
CA GLU A 706 -18.63 -36.85 -10.28
C GLU A 706 -17.64 -36.00 -11.08
N GLU A 707 -18.09 -35.22 -12.08
CA GLU A 707 -17.23 -34.26 -12.76
C GLU A 707 -16.74 -33.14 -11.80
N GLN A 708 -17.61 -32.61 -10.94
CA GLN A 708 -17.20 -31.60 -9.97
C GLN A 708 -16.19 -32.19 -8.95
N ALA A 709 -16.37 -33.45 -8.54
CA ALA A 709 -15.44 -34.16 -7.67
C ALA A 709 -14.08 -34.43 -8.33
N GLU A 710 -14.04 -34.82 -9.62
CA GLU A 710 -12.79 -34.92 -10.40
C GLU A 710 -12.01 -33.61 -10.38
N ARG A 711 -12.68 -32.50 -10.70
CA ARG A 711 -12.07 -31.15 -10.74
C ARG A 711 -11.56 -30.68 -9.38
N LEU A 712 -12.10 -31.22 -8.29
CA LEU A 712 -11.73 -30.90 -6.91
C LEU A 712 -10.81 -31.95 -6.25
N GLY A 713 -10.42 -33.02 -6.97
CA GLY A 713 -9.55 -34.08 -6.45
C GLY A 713 -10.20 -34.99 -5.39
N ILE A 714 -11.53 -35.05 -5.34
CA ILE A 714 -12.30 -35.79 -4.34
C ILE A 714 -12.40 -37.27 -4.72
N SER A 715 -12.36 -38.17 -3.72
CA SER A 715 -12.41 -39.62 -3.93
C SER A 715 -13.74 -40.10 -4.51
N LYS A 716 -13.73 -40.63 -5.74
CA LYS A 716 -14.90 -41.28 -6.36
C LYS A 716 -15.45 -42.48 -5.57
N MET A 717 -14.65 -43.09 -4.70
CA MET A 717 -15.10 -44.20 -3.86
C MET A 717 -16.13 -43.77 -2.81
N GLU A 718 -16.09 -42.51 -2.37
CA GLU A 718 -17.07 -41.94 -1.45
C GLU A 718 -18.43 -41.71 -2.14
N LEU A 719 -18.43 -41.26 -3.40
CA LEU A 719 -19.64 -41.07 -4.18
C LEU A 719 -20.34 -42.40 -4.51
N ARG A 720 -19.56 -43.48 -4.74
CA ARG A 720 -20.09 -44.85 -4.87
C ARG A 720 -20.87 -45.28 -3.62
N ASN A 721 -20.35 -44.99 -2.42
CA ASN A 721 -21.03 -45.30 -1.16
C ASN A 721 -22.33 -44.50 -0.95
N ALA A 722 -22.52 -43.38 -1.66
CA ALA A 722 -23.70 -42.53 -1.57
C ALA A 722 -24.84 -42.91 -2.54
N GLY A 723 -24.56 -43.79 -3.51
CA GLY A 723 -25.50 -44.20 -4.56
C GLY A 723 -25.06 -43.88 -5.99
N SER A 724 -23.87 -43.31 -6.22
CA SER A 724 -23.36 -43.17 -7.60
C SER A 724 -22.97 -44.54 -8.17
N VAL A 725 -23.49 -44.86 -9.35
CA VAL A 725 -23.06 -46.00 -10.19
C VAL A 725 -21.90 -45.64 -11.14
N GLY A 726 -21.29 -44.47 -10.94
CA GLY A 726 -20.29 -43.91 -11.86
C GLY A 726 -20.93 -43.26 -13.09
N GLY A 727 -20.21 -42.38 -13.79
CA GLY A 727 -20.81 -41.73 -14.96
C GLY A 727 -19.92 -40.90 -15.88
N GLY A 728 -20.59 -40.16 -16.78
CA GLY A 728 -20.01 -39.16 -17.65
C GLY A 728 -19.13 -39.68 -18.80
N LYS A 729 -17.81 -39.80 -18.55
CA LYS A 729 -16.78 -39.41 -19.54
C LYS A 729 -16.07 -40.52 -20.29
N SER A 730 -16.02 -41.74 -19.75
CA SER A 730 -15.32 -42.87 -20.37
C SER A 730 -16.09 -44.16 -20.20
N ALA A 731 -15.74 -45.16 -21.00
CA ALA A 731 -16.07 -46.53 -20.65
C ALA A 731 -15.38 -46.89 -19.31
N LYS A 732 -16.02 -47.78 -18.55
CA LYS A 732 -15.49 -48.31 -17.29
C LYS A 732 -15.62 -49.84 -17.28
N THR A 733 -14.48 -50.52 -17.20
CA THR A 733 -14.42 -51.93 -16.77
C THR A 733 -15.01 -52.07 -15.37
N LEU A 734 -15.97 -52.98 -15.19
CA LEU A 734 -16.64 -53.22 -13.91
C LEU A 734 -15.87 -54.26 -13.10
N GLU A 735 -15.49 -53.90 -11.88
CA GLU A 735 -14.79 -54.77 -10.95
C GLU A 735 -15.76 -55.50 -10.00
N GLU A 736 -15.28 -56.45 -9.19
CA GLU A 736 -16.13 -57.08 -8.18
C GLU A 736 -16.62 -56.03 -7.16
N ALA A 737 -17.88 -56.18 -6.74
CA ALA A 737 -18.69 -55.22 -5.98
C ALA A 737 -19.09 -53.89 -6.69
N ASP A 738 -18.67 -53.64 -7.93
CA ASP A 738 -19.28 -52.57 -8.75
C ASP A 738 -20.76 -52.83 -9.04
N SER A 739 -21.49 -51.76 -9.34
CA SER A 739 -22.90 -51.81 -9.65
C SER A 739 -23.32 -50.83 -10.75
N PHE A 740 -24.33 -51.22 -11.51
CA PHE A 740 -24.98 -50.47 -12.59
C PHE A 740 -26.51 -50.54 -12.42
N THR A 741 -27.27 -49.60 -13.00
CA THR A 741 -28.74 -49.61 -12.89
C THR A 741 -29.41 -50.43 -13.99
N LYS A 742 -30.67 -50.83 -13.79
CA LYS A 742 -31.51 -51.42 -14.86
C LYS A 742 -31.62 -50.46 -16.05
N ARG A 743 -31.71 -49.14 -15.78
CA ARG A 743 -31.65 -48.09 -16.81
C ARG A 743 -30.38 -48.16 -17.66
N GLN A 744 -29.22 -48.45 -17.08
CA GLN A 744 -27.97 -48.64 -17.82
C GLN A 744 -27.92 -49.95 -18.61
N LEU A 745 -28.59 -51.00 -18.13
CA LEU A 745 -28.73 -52.28 -18.86
C LEU A 745 -29.63 -52.11 -20.11
N ASP A 746 -30.80 -51.51 -19.92
CA ASP A 746 -31.84 -51.39 -20.96
C ASP A 746 -31.59 -50.23 -21.94
N SER A 747 -30.63 -49.35 -21.67
CA SER A 747 -30.12 -48.33 -22.61
C SER A 747 -28.88 -48.78 -23.38
N ASP A 748 -28.63 -50.09 -23.46
CA ASP A 748 -27.54 -50.72 -24.22
C ASP A 748 -26.14 -50.19 -23.87
N ARG A 749 -25.87 -50.02 -22.57
CA ARG A 749 -24.57 -49.55 -22.05
C ARG A 749 -23.74 -50.62 -21.36
N ILE A 750 -24.25 -51.84 -21.15
CA ILE A 750 -23.54 -52.93 -20.46
C ILE A 750 -23.14 -54.04 -21.45
N TYR A 751 -21.84 -54.27 -21.57
CA TYR A 751 -21.24 -55.21 -22.51
C TYR A 751 -20.35 -56.23 -21.78
N TYR A 752 -20.28 -57.46 -22.27
CA TYR A 752 -19.18 -58.39 -22.02
C TYR A 752 -18.18 -58.31 -23.16
N ILE A 753 -16.89 -58.20 -22.83
CA ILE A 753 -15.77 -58.14 -23.78
C ILE A 753 -14.85 -59.33 -23.50
N TYR A 754 -14.62 -60.16 -24.52
CA TYR A 754 -13.72 -61.31 -24.44
C TYR A 754 -12.28 -60.89 -24.81
N THR A 755 -11.31 -61.29 -23.99
CA THR A 755 -9.89 -60.89 -24.15
C THR A 755 -8.95 -62.08 -24.34
N GLY A 756 -9.46 -63.31 -24.42
CA GLY A 756 -8.70 -64.52 -24.71
C GLY A 756 -8.50 -64.79 -26.21
N GLU A 757 -7.81 -65.89 -26.52
CA GLU A 757 -7.63 -66.35 -27.90
C GLU A 757 -8.83 -67.16 -28.39
N TYR A 758 -9.29 -66.90 -29.63
CA TYR A 758 -10.41 -67.63 -30.23
C TYR A 758 -10.00 -69.02 -30.73
N THR A 759 -10.57 -70.06 -30.12
CA THR A 759 -10.43 -71.47 -30.53
C THR A 759 -11.56 -71.92 -31.46
N ASN A 760 -11.33 -72.99 -32.23
CA ASN A 760 -12.39 -73.69 -32.97
C ASN A 760 -13.38 -74.41 -32.02
N ASP A 761 -12.87 -74.95 -30.91
CA ASP A 761 -13.68 -75.51 -29.82
C ASP A 761 -14.35 -74.42 -28.99
N PHE A 762 -15.43 -74.79 -28.30
CA PHE A 762 -16.17 -73.88 -27.43
C PHE A 762 -15.46 -73.66 -26.09
N VAL A 763 -15.12 -72.39 -25.83
CA VAL A 763 -14.68 -71.87 -24.54
C VAL A 763 -15.89 -71.34 -23.76
N TYR A 764 -15.86 -71.44 -22.44
CA TYR A 764 -16.94 -70.99 -21.56
C TYR A 764 -16.40 -70.05 -20.49
N ASP A 765 -17.14 -68.99 -20.20
CA ASP A 765 -16.88 -68.05 -19.11
C ASP A 765 -18.20 -67.70 -18.39
N SER A 766 -18.14 -67.09 -17.21
CA SER A 766 -19.34 -66.77 -16.43
C SER A 766 -19.08 -65.68 -15.38
N CYS A 767 -20.05 -64.77 -15.20
CA CYS A 767 -20.10 -63.85 -14.05
C CYS A 767 -21.32 -64.16 -13.16
N GLU A 768 -21.29 -63.66 -11.93
CA GLU A 768 -22.42 -63.74 -10.99
C GLU A 768 -22.85 -62.33 -10.58
N LEU A 769 -24.17 -62.10 -10.58
CA LEU A 769 -24.80 -60.81 -10.30
C LEU A 769 -25.82 -60.92 -9.15
N HIS A 770 -26.01 -59.83 -8.42
CA HIS A 770 -27.17 -59.62 -7.53
C HIS A 770 -27.97 -58.42 -8.03
N VAL A 771 -29.30 -58.52 -8.04
CA VAL A 771 -30.23 -57.42 -8.32
C VAL A 771 -30.87 -56.98 -7.01
N SER A 772 -31.00 -55.67 -6.79
CA SER A 772 -31.71 -55.09 -5.65
C SER A 772 -32.42 -53.80 -6.05
N ASP A 773 -33.58 -53.56 -5.46
CA ASP A 773 -34.39 -52.34 -5.55
C ASP A 773 -34.23 -51.44 -4.31
N GLY A 774 -33.31 -51.82 -3.40
CA GLY A 774 -33.09 -51.17 -2.10
C GLY A 774 -33.94 -51.72 -0.93
N SER A 775 -34.95 -52.54 -1.19
CA SER A 775 -35.86 -53.15 -0.19
C SER A 775 -35.76 -54.69 -0.17
N TYR A 776 -35.52 -55.29 -1.33
CA TYR A 776 -35.36 -56.71 -1.59
C TYR A 776 -34.05 -56.98 -2.36
N GLU A 777 -33.60 -58.23 -2.34
CA GLU A 777 -32.47 -58.71 -3.16
C GLU A 777 -32.83 -60.01 -3.88
N VAL A 778 -32.29 -60.18 -5.09
CA VAL A 778 -32.45 -61.37 -5.92
C VAL A 778 -31.09 -61.74 -6.52
N GLY A 779 -30.56 -62.90 -6.10
CA GLY A 779 -29.26 -63.41 -6.53
C GLY A 779 -28.83 -64.65 -5.73
N PRO A 780 -27.69 -65.28 -6.09
CA PRO A 780 -26.85 -64.93 -7.23
C PRO A 780 -27.43 -65.41 -8.56
N ILE A 781 -27.33 -64.56 -9.59
CA ILE A 781 -27.73 -64.84 -10.97
C ILE A 781 -26.46 -65.10 -11.78
N THR A 782 -26.24 -66.33 -12.23
CA THR A 782 -25.09 -66.68 -13.07
C THR A 782 -25.42 -66.45 -14.55
N ILE A 783 -24.69 -65.55 -15.19
CA ILE A 783 -24.71 -65.40 -16.65
C ILE A 783 -23.56 -66.24 -17.22
N GLN A 784 -23.85 -67.00 -18.28
CA GLN A 784 -22.89 -67.89 -18.93
C GLN A 784 -22.60 -67.45 -20.36
N PHE A 785 -21.33 -67.26 -20.66
CA PHE A 785 -20.81 -66.87 -21.97
C PHE A 785 -20.25 -68.10 -22.69
N ARG A 786 -20.55 -68.24 -23.98
CA ARG A 786 -20.11 -69.34 -24.83
C ARG A 786 -19.36 -68.78 -26.04
N ILE A 787 -18.04 -68.92 -26.06
CA ILE A 787 -17.17 -68.30 -27.05
C ILE A 787 -16.63 -69.36 -28.02
N ARG A 788 -16.61 -69.07 -29.33
CA ARG A 788 -15.77 -69.77 -30.32
C ARG A 788 -15.41 -68.87 -31.50
N GLN A 789 -14.43 -69.31 -32.29
CA GLN A 789 -14.13 -68.76 -33.61
C GLN A 789 -15.28 -69.04 -34.60
N THR A 790 -15.50 -68.14 -35.57
CA THR A 790 -16.31 -68.40 -36.76
C THR A 790 -15.51 -69.13 -37.83
N HIS A 791 -16.15 -70.06 -38.56
CA HIS A 791 -15.53 -70.74 -39.69
C HIS A 791 -15.43 -69.79 -40.90
N GLY A 792 -14.45 -68.87 -40.87
CA GLY A 792 -14.34 -67.73 -41.79
C GLY A 792 -12.90 -67.33 -42.13
N ARG A 793 -12.22 -68.18 -42.93
CA ARG A 793 -10.84 -68.07 -43.47
C ARG A 793 -9.70 -68.61 -42.57
N PRO A 794 -8.90 -69.60 -43.05
CA PRO A 794 -7.76 -70.17 -42.30
C PRO A 794 -6.55 -69.26 -42.05
N ASN A 795 -6.50 -68.07 -42.67
CA ASN A 795 -5.39 -67.11 -42.59
C ASN A 795 -5.92 -65.66 -42.52
N GLY A 796 -6.98 -65.41 -41.73
CA GLY A 796 -7.35 -64.05 -41.34
C GLY A 796 -6.38 -63.52 -40.27
N PRO A 797 -6.08 -62.21 -40.24
CA PRO A 797 -5.28 -61.65 -39.14
C PRO A 797 -6.02 -61.84 -37.81
N SER A 798 -5.27 -62.17 -36.75
CA SER A 798 -5.79 -62.22 -35.39
C SER A 798 -6.38 -60.86 -35.01
N VAL A 799 -7.68 -60.84 -34.72
CA VAL A 799 -8.38 -59.62 -34.25
C VAL A 799 -7.94 -59.33 -32.82
N TYR A 800 -6.80 -58.65 -32.68
CA TYR A 800 -6.40 -58.05 -31.42
C TYR A 800 -7.50 -57.10 -30.95
N SER A 801 -7.94 -57.25 -29.71
CA SER A 801 -8.99 -56.43 -29.10
C SER A 801 -8.49 -55.01 -28.85
N GLN A 802 -8.49 -54.16 -29.88
CA GLN A 802 -8.33 -52.73 -29.71
C GLN A 802 -9.58 -52.15 -29.05
N SER A 803 -9.46 -51.77 -27.78
CA SER A 803 -10.47 -51.09 -26.96
C SER A 803 -10.78 -49.64 -27.42
N HIS A 804 -10.44 -49.29 -28.65
CA HIS A 804 -10.40 -47.91 -29.17
C HIS A 804 -11.55 -47.56 -30.14
N PHE A 805 -12.58 -48.41 -30.26
CA PHE A 805 -13.66 -48.25 -31.25
C PHE A 805 -15.06 -47.94 -30.67
N LEU A 806 -15.16 -47.55 -29.40
CA LEU A 806 -16.41 -47.09 -28.76
C LEU A 806 -16.39 -45.60 -28.37
N ASP A 807 -15.55 -44.79 -29.04
CA ASP A 807 -15.62 -43.32 -29.03
C ASP A 807 -15.92 -42.80 -30.45
N LYS A 808 -17.03 -42.07 -30.58
CA LYS A 808 -17.66 -41.47 -31.78
C LYS A 808 -18.21 -42.41 -32.87
N ASN A 809 -19.50 -42.24 -33.14
CA ASN A 809 -20.26 -42.65 -34.34
C ASN A 809 -20.33 -44.15 -34.66
N TYR A 810 -21.16 -44.88 -33.91
CA TYR A 810 -21.70 -46.15 -34.39
C TYR A 810 -22.87 -45.91 -35.35
N GLN A 811 -22.76 -46.39 -36.59
CA GLN A 811 -23.93 -46.60 -37.46
C GLN A 811 -24.65 -47.90 -37.08
N GLU A 812 -25.90 -48.04 -37.51
CA GLU A 812 -26.77 -49.18 -37.23
C GLU A 812 -26.19 -50.52 -37.70
N ASP A 813 -26.69 -51.62 -37.10
CA ASP A 813 -26.39 -52.98 -37.52
C ASP A 813 -26.54 -53.19 -39.02
N ARG A 814 -25.43 -53.49 -39.69
CA ARG A 814 -25.45 -54.16 -41.00
C ARG A 814 -24.86 -55.56 -40.84
N PRO A 815 -25.55 -56.64 -41.26
CA PRO A 815 -24.82 -57.81 -41.70
C PRO A 815 -23.90 -57.39 -42.86
N LEU A 816 -22.70 -57.97 -42.93
CA LEU A 816 -21.77 -57.73 -44.04
C LEU A 816 -22.47 -57.98 -45.37
N SER A 817 -22.65 -56.95 -46.18
CA SER A 817 -23.33 -57.06 -47.48
C SER A 817 -22.42 -57.70 -48.53
N ASP A 818 -23.02 -58.37 -49.51
CA ASP A 818 -22.33 -59.13 -50.57
C ASP A 818 -21.62 -58.25 -51.63
N ASP A 819 -21.22 -57.03 -51.27
CA ASP A 819 -20.62 -56.01 -52.15
C ASP A 819 -19.13 -56.26 -52.46
N ALA A 820 -18.77 -57.53 -52.68
CA ALA A 820 -17.44 -57.97 -53.13
C ALA A 820 -17.45 -58.57 -54.55
N PHE A 821 -18.57 -58.46 -55.29
CA PHE A 821 -18.78 -59.10 -56.60
C PHE A 821 -18.93 -58.12 -57.78
N SER A 822 -18.12 -57.05 -57.81
CA SER A 822 -18.13 -56.07 -58.91
C SER A 822 -16.75 -55.49 -59.29
N GLN A 823 -15.75 -56.36 -59.49
CA GLN A 823 -14.55 -56.01 -60.27
C GLN A 823 -14.39 -56.90 -61.51
N THR A 824 -14.95 -56.44 -62.63
CA THR A 824 -14.65 -56.97 -63.97
C THR A 824 -13.24 -56.53 -64.39
N PRO A 825 -12.35 -57.42 -64.85
CA PRO A 825 -10.99 -57.06 -65.21
C PRO A 825 -10.94 -56.29 -66.55
N SER A 826 -10.43 -55.06 -66.52
CA SER A 826 -10.20 -54.25 -67.72
C SER A 826 -8.97 -54.76 -68.49
N TRP A 827 -9.18 -55.54 -69.55
CA TRP A 827 -8.13 -55.88 -70.51
C TRP A 827 -8.01 -54.78 -71.57
N THR A 828 -6.86 -54.12 -71.64
CA THR A 828 -6.49 -53.25 -72.76
C THR A 828 -5.68 -54.04 -73.79
N PHE A 829 -6.19 -54.12 -75.02
CA PHE A 829 -5.44 -54.60 -76.19
C PHE A 829 -5.04 -53.38 -77.03
N ASP A 830 -3.76 -53.30 -77.40
CA ASP A 830 -3.29 -52.41 -78.48
C ASP A 830 -3.52 -53.11 -79.83
N GLU A 831 -4.35 -52.53 -80.68
CA GLU A 831 -4.20 -52.59 -82.14
C GLU A 831 -4.50 -51.19 -82.72
N GLY A 832 -3.77 -50.79 -83.76
CA GLY A 832 -3.79 -49.44 -84.31
C GLY A 832 -4.25 -49.33 -85.77
N ASN A 833 -4.27 -48.10 -86.27
CA ASN A 833 -4.77 -47.65 -87.59
C ASN A 833 -6.30 -47.73 -87.79
N GLY A 834 -6.90 -46.60 -88.17
CA GLY A 834 -8.33 -46.41 -88.44
C GLY A 834 -8.69 -44.94 -88.55
#